data_AF-A0A975EK20-F1
#
_entry.id   AF-A0A975EK20-F1
#
_cell.length_a   1.000
_cell.length_b   1.000
_cell.length_c   1.000
_cell.angle_alpha   90.00
_cell.angle_beta   90.00
_cell.angle_gamma   90.00
#
_symmetry.space_group_name_H-M   'P 1'
#
loop_
_entity.id
_entity.type
_entity.pdbx_description
1 polymer ?
#
loop_
_entity_poly.entity_id
_entity_poly.type
_entity_poly.pdbx_seq_one_letter_code
_entity_poly.pdbx_strand_id
1 'polypeptide(L)'
;MNLNHPAIRKTPALFLGALSLFAMQIRAEPLKVFILAGQSNMLGQGNVSPAGTKGTLEYTVANEPATYGFVGTGAGNWVVRSDVRIKNEGAAAAGLSVGFGSSATTIGPEVGFGHRMGDLYENRILIVKASWGGKDLAVDFRPPSSGGTTGFYYTAVLNAVNDAIANLPAYVPGYDPADGYEIAGFGWHQGWNDRVDAGKSAQYQVNMANFIRDMRTALGVPGLPFVIATSAMDGNGPETYSQVELAQRAMTNPYLTNPNPPDLYPDFVGSVSVVDCRSTYDGMKFWFPVEESPIDQGFHWNRNAKTYLNIGLAMADAMSSLAPGRCPSRLRAEGAPGGINLTWQNGLDTPSSVRILRNSVEIAAAAPASPAAFLDTTALPGIHDYEFIFTMPGDPCDPLSVAFDGGIANLAAFRSPGGIGLTWENTMPYSGIELRRNGTLLEASLPGSSTSYTDASPPASGLVTYSVVPTTGTASRTTTQINLAGPPTGNALVYEPFDYVIGGLNLRSGDSEVGLDGAWNANSLTPVTAGSLSFGALPVGGGKLSAFSAAQNRFGGSRPIRASALAENGFLNDGATVWFSFLAGLEEGTNRTNTRLAVALAAGPFGTGNADFFITGGTGVGVSISAGIPRAASFPAGSGSPVTASNNSPQSQVGQHGLIVGKITWGATAGAADTIQLYAPGTDLALPATPISTLSTTVDQSTFDTLTFRRGDKPILDEIRFGASYDDVIGAGNTPPTISAIVDQTIPSGGSTSALAFTVGGGESGPLTLSASSSNNTLVPGGNISLGGSGANRTVTVTPVSGFSGSSTITITADNGTATATQSFILTVTENFLSWATANSVSGGANDDSNGNGVKNLIEYALADGAAHGLLDGDTLTFTKRSAPFGADLTYAIEISSDLGTGDEWTVAETGVTQDAASISITFTPGSPQRRFARLKVLQNP
;
A
#
# COMPACT_ATOMS: atom_id res chain seq x y z
N MET A 1 34.29 -55.75 53.49
CA MET A 1 33.85 -54.70 54.43
C MET A 1 34.98 -54.45 55.43
N ASN A 2 35.51 -53.26 55.65
CA ASN A 2 35.55 -52.01 54.89
C ASN A 2 36.85 -51.29 55.32
N LEU A 3 37.53 -50.69 54.34
CA LEU A 3 38.87 -50.09 54.36
C LEU A 3 38.78 -48.58 54.71
N ASN A 4 39.69 -48.08 55.57
CA ASN A 4 40.86 -47.22 55.27
C ASN A 4 40.54 -45.74 54.99
N HIS A 5 41.34 -44.73 55.33
CA HIS A 5 42.58 -44.52 56.10
C HIS A 5 42.70 -42.97 56.27
N PRO A 6 43.54 -42.43 57.19
CA PRO A 6 43.56 -41.03 57.56
C PRO A 6 44.70 -40.20 56.90
N ALA A 7 44.61 -38.88 57.12
CA ALA A 7 45.45 -37.80 56.65
C ALA A 7 46.91 -37.79 57.18
N ILE A 8 47.81 -37.06 56.48
CA ILE A 8 48.65 -35.94 56.99
C ILE A 8 49.63 -35.40 55.89
N ARG A 9 49.50 -34.08 55.66
CA ARG A 9 50.45 -32.99 55.24
C ARG A 9 51.69 -33.28 54.36
N LYS A 10 51.89 -32.43 53.33
CA LYS A 10 53.14 -31.69 53.01
C LYS A 10 52.92 -30.58 51.95
N THR A 11 53.60 -29.45 52.13
CA THR A 11 53.77 -28.25 51.28
C THR A 11 54.20 -28.53 49.82
N PRO A 12 53.83 -27.71 48.81
CA PRO A 12 54.43 -27.79 47.49
C PRO A 12 55.58 -26.78 47.31
N ALA A 13 56.70 -27.30 46.81
CA ALA A 13 57.82 -26.54 46.28
C ALA A 13 57.61 -26.26 44.79
N LEU A 14 58.15 -25.12 44.35
CA LEU A 14 58.26 -24.65 42.97
C LEU A 14 58.70 -25.75 41.98
N PHE A 15 58.00 -25.85 40.86
CA PHE A 15 58.55 -26.33 39.59
C PHE A 15 58.31 -25.24 38.53
N LEU A 16 59.40 -24.59 38.10
CA LEU A 16 59.44 -23.77 36.90
C LEU A 16 59.35 -24.70 35.68
N GLY A 17 58.23 -24.65 34.96
CA GLY A 17 58.09 -25.19 33.61
C GLY A 17 57.69 -24.03 32.69
N ALA A 18 58.48 -23.79 31.66
CA ALA A 18 58.36 -22.67 30.73
C ALA A 18 56.95 -22.52 30.14
N LEU A 19 56.25 -21.43 30.48
CA LEU A 19 55.05 -20.99 29.79
C LEU A 19 55.50 -20.19 28.56
N SER A 20 55.50 -20.84 27.39
CA SER A 20 55.47 -20.11 26.12
C SER A 20 54.18 -19.29 26.11
N LEU A 21 54.30 -17.96 26.19
CA LEU A 21 53.20 -17.06 25.86
C LEU A 21 52.86 -17.26 24.38
N PHE A 22 51.88 -18.11 24.08
CA PHE A 22 51.06 -17.90 22.90
C PHE A 22 50.17 -16.70 23.21
N ALA A 23 50.60 -15.50 22.82
CA ALA A 23 49.67 -14.42 22.61
C ALA A 23 48.74 -14.87 21.47
N MET A 24 47.53 -15.30 21.83
CA MET A 24 46.47 -15.53 20.85
C MET A 24 46.12 -14.16 20.28
N GLN A 25 46.71 -13.84 19.13
CA GLN A 25 46.48 -12.59 18.43
C GLN A 25 45.06 -12.68 17.86
N ILE A 26 44.11 -12.02 18.52
CA ILE A 26 42.74 -11.84 18.00
C ILE A 26 42.90 -11.09 16.67
N ARG A 27 42.69 -11.79 15.56
CA ARG A 27 42.69 -11.18 14.23
C ARG A 27 41.43 -10.34 14.07
N ALA A 28 41.54 -9.17 13.44
CA ALA A 28 40.36 -8.39 13.08
C ALA A 28 39.53 -9.14 12.03
N GLU A 29 38.22 -8.87 11.97
CA GLU A 29 37.36 -9.45 10.94
C GLU A 29 37.80 -9.01 9.54
N PRO A 30 37.59 -9.85 8.50
CA PRO A 30 37.98 -9.51 7.15
C PRO A 30 37.25 -8.25 6.63
N LEU A 31 37.95 -7.47 5.82
CA LEU A 31 37.37 -6.32 5.13
C LEU A 31 36.17 -6.74 4.28
N LYS A 32 35.00 -6.16 4.52
CA LYS A 32 33.80 -6.42 3.70
C LYS A 32 33.83 -5.57 2.43
N VAL A 33 33.77 -6.23 1.27
CA VAL A 33 33.73 -5.59 -0.04
C VAL A 33 32.33 -5.77 -0.64
N PHE A 34 31.61 -4.66 -0.83
CA PHE A 34 30.31 -4.65 -1.50
C PHE A 34 30.43 -4.07 -2.89
N ILE A 35 29.73 -4.66 -3.85
CA ILE A 35 29.71 -4.21 -5.24
C ILE A 35 28.38 -3.53 -5.50
N LEU A 36 28.40 -2.28 -5.96
CA LEU A 36 27.21 -1.56 -6.40
C LEU A 36 27.31 -1.32 -7.90
N ALA A 37 26.49 -2.02 -8.69
CA ALA A 37 26.54 -1.96 -10.15
C ALA A 37 25.18 -1.72 -10.80
N GLY A 38 25.20 -1.20 -12.02
CA GLY A 38 24.00 -0.93 -12.80
C GLY A 38 24.13 0.31 -13.67
N GLN A 39 23.00 0.95 -13.97
CA GLN A 39 22.99 2.10 -14.88
C GLN A 39 22.99 3.47 -14.16
N SER A 40 22.48 4.51 -14.82
CA SER A 40 22.39 5.90 -14.33
C SER A 40 21.75 6.05 -12.94
N ASN A 41 20.79 5.22 -12.55
CA ASN A 41 20.17 5.29 -11.22
C ASN A 41 21.01 4.65 -10.11
N MET A 42 21.84 3.64 -10.42
CA MET A 42 22.90 3.21 -9.50
C MET A 42 24.02 4.25 -9.44
N LEU A 43 24.41 4.80 -10.61
CA LEU A 43 25.38 5.88 -10.68
C LEU A 43 24.96 7.09 -9.83
N GLY A 44 23.66 7.39 -9.80
CA GLY A 44 23.07 8.37 -8.90
C GLY A 44 22.78 9.71 -9.58
N GLN A 45 21.51 10.12 -9.55
CA GLN A 45 21.06 11.38 -10.13
C GLN A 45 20.28 12.24 -9.13
N GLY A 46 20.21 11.85 -7.85
CA GLY A 46 19.48 12.60 -6.82
C GLY A 46 20.15 13.94 -6.57
N ASN A 47 19.42 15.05 -6.70
CA ASN A 47 20.00 16.39 -6.55
C ASN A 47 20.33 16.70 -5.09
N VAL A 48 21.54 17.22 -4.84
CA VAL A 48 21.95 17.60 -3.48
C VAL A 48 21.34 18.92 -3.04
N SER A 49 21.31 19.92 -3.92
CA SER A 49 20.96 21.31 -3.62
C SER A 49 19.95 21.87 -4.64
N PRO A 50 19.24 22.99 -4.35
CA PRO A 50 19.33 23.81 -3.14
C PRO A 50 18.29 23.44 -2.06
N ALA A 51 18.60 23.77 -0.80
CA ALA A 51 17.75 23.57 0.39
C ALA A 51 16.28 24.03 0.27
N GLY A 52 16.00 25.01 -0.58
CA GLY A 52 14.64 25.53 -0.82
C GLY A 52 13.80 24.70 -1.80
N THR A 53 14.38 23.68 -2.44
CA THR A 53 13.71 22.88 -3.47
C THR A 53 13.35 21.50 -2.91
N LYS A 54 12.05 21.18 -2.89
CA LYS A 54 11.51 19.89 -2.45
C LYS A 54 12.22 18.73 -3.15
N GLY A 55 12.53 17.68 -2.38
CA GLY A 55 13.18 16.47 -2.88
C GLY A 55 14.68 16.61 -3.16
N THR A 56 15.31 17.77 -2.97
CA THR A 56 16.78 17.86 -2.90
C THR A 56 17.28 17.33 -1.56
N LEU A 57 18.53 16.87 -1.48
CA LEU A 57 19.09 16.34 -0.24
C LEU A 57 19.09 17.37 0.89
N GLU A 58 19.49 18.62 0.58
CA GLU A 58 19.47 19.73 1.54
C GLU A 58 18.06 20.02 2.07
N TYR A 59 17.03 19.97 1.21
CA TYR A 59 15.65 20.11 1.66
C TYR A 59 15.24 18.93 2.55
N THR A 60 15.58 17.70 2.16
CA THR A 60 15.22 16.48 2.89
C THR A 60 15.81 16.48 4.30
N VAL A 61 17.11 16.77 4.47
CA VAL A 61 17.73 16.78 5.80
C VAL A 61 17.24 17.95 6.68
N ALA A 62 16.89 19.09 6.07
CA ALA A 62 16.38 20.24 6.81
C ALA A 62 14.94 20.03 7.33
N ASN A 63 14.11 19.33 6.56
CA ASN A 63 12.69 19.15 6.88
C ASN A 63 12.39 17.80 7.57
N GLU A 64 13.25 16.79 7.39
CA GLU A 64 13.08 15.46 7.97
C GLU A 64 14.35 14.97 8.71
N PRO A 65 14.90 15.77 9.66
CA PRO A 65 16.19 15.47 10.30
C PRO A 65 16.17 14.21 11.16
N ALA A 66 15.02 13.82 11.71
CA ALA A 66 14.88 12.59 12.50
C ALA A 66 15.15 11.34 11.65
N THR A 67 14.77 11.36 10.37
CA THR A 67 14.90 10.23 9.45
C THR A 67 16.20 10.29 8.66
N TYR A 68 16.62 11.49 8.21
CA TYR A 68 17.74 11.65 7.27
C TYR A 68 18.92 12.45 7.80
N GLY A 69 18.88 12.92 9.05
CA GLY A 69 19.95 13.70 9.66
C GLY A 69 21.29 12.95 9.79
N PHE A 70 21.29 11.62 9.64
CA PHE A 70 22.50 10.79 9.61
C PHE A 70 23.45 11.14 8.45
N VAL A 71 22.95 11.77 7.38
CA VAL A 71 23.74 12.19 6.21
C VAL A 71 24.46 13.52 6.46
N GLY A 72 23.99 14.32 7.43
CA GLY A 72 24.54 15.63 7.77
C GLY A 72 23.47 16.70 7.98
N THR A 73 23.91 17.94 8.16
CA THR A 73 23.03 19.09 8.48
C THR A 73 22.63 19.91 7.26
N GLY A 74 23.13 19.57 6.07
CA GLY A 74 22.87 20.31 4.83
C GLY A 74 23.82 21.50 4.62
N ALA A 75 23.59 22.26 3.54
CA ALA A 75 24.40 23.42 3.16
C ALA A 75 25.91 23.13 3.05
N GLY A 76 26.26 21.95 2.52
CA GLY A 76 27.65 21.49 2.40
C GLY A 76 28.25 20.83 3.64
N ASN A 77 27.54 20.81 4.78
CA ASN A 77 27.97 20.13 6.01
C ASN A 77 27.50 18.67 6.03
N TRP A 78 28.17 17.85 5.23
CA TRP A 78 27.88 16.42 5.09
C TRP A 78 28.74 15.56 6.00
N VAL A 79 28.17 14.47 6.51
CA VAL A 79 28.93 13.46 7.26
C VAL A 79 29.88 12.75 6.29
N VAL A 80 31.11 12.52 6.75
CA VAL A 80 32.09 11.68 6.05
C VAL A 80 32.33 10.44 6.90
N ARG A 81 31.91 9.28 6.40
CA ARG A 81 32.18 7.98 7.00
C ARG A 81 33.59 7.53 6.62
N SER A 82 34.55 7.66 7.54
CA SER A 82 35.93 7.20 7.29
C SER A 82 36.06 5.67 7.34
N ASP A 83 35.16 5.03 8.08
CA ASP A 83 34.97 3.60 8.25
C ASP A 83 34.36 2.92 7.01
N VAL A 84 33.62 3.67 6.18
CA VAL A 84 33.06 3.19 4.91
C VAL A 84 33.81 3.83 3.75
N ARG A 85 34.59 3.06 3.02
CA ARG A 85 35.33 3.50 1.85
C ARG A 85 34.52 3.27 0.59
N ILE A 86 34.59 4.19 -0.37
CA ILE A 86 33.98 4.03 -1.68
C ILE A 86 35.01 4.25 -2.79
N LYS A 87 35.00 3.39 -3.80
CA LYS A 87 35.81 3.46 -5.01
C LYS A 87 34.90 3.47 -6.22
N ASN A 88 34.75 4.65 -6.84
CA ASN A 88 34.14 4.79 -8.16
C ASN A 88 35.18 4.46 -9.25
N GLU A 89 34.71 4.07 -10.44
CA GLU A 89 35.58 3.92 -11.60
C GLU A 89 36.33 5.23 -11.90
N GLY A 90 37.65 5.16 -12.11
CA GLY A 90 38.50 6.32 -12.42
C GLY A 90 38.75 7.31 -11.28
N ALA A 91 38.02 7.24 -10.15
CA ALA A 91 38.21 8.12 -9.00
C ALA A 91 39.14 7.51 -7.93
N ALA A 92 39.82 8.34 -7.14
CA ALA A 92 40.52 7.85 -5.95
C ALA A 92 39.50 7.35 -4.90
N ALA A 93 39.87 6.32 -4.13
CA ALA A 93 39.03 5.87 -3.03
C ALA A 93 38.94 6.95 -1.94
N ALA A 94 37.74 7.14 -1.39
CA ALA A 94 37.48 8.16 -0.37
C ALA A 94 36.52 7.64 0.71
N GLY A 95 36.40 8.37 1.81
CA GLY A 95 35.38 8.08 2.82
C GLY A 95 34.02 8.41 2.24
N LEU A 96 33.02 7.58 2.52
CA LEU A 96 31.69 7.76 1.98
C LEU A 96 31.10 9.07 2.50
N SER A 97 30.59 9.87 1.57
CA SER A 97 29.90 11.12 1.83
C SER A 97 28.99 11.46 0.65
N VAL A 98 28.47 12.68 0.61
CA VAL A 98 27.68 13.21 -0.51
C VAL A 98 28.61 13.56 -1.69
N GLY A 99 28.16 13.31 -2.91
CA GLY A 99 28.87 13.70 -4.14
C GLY A 99 29.52 12.55 -4.92
N PHE A 100 29.23 11.29 -4.58
CA PHE A 100 29.65 10.11 -5.34
C PHE A 100 28.61 9.67 -6.39
N GLY A 101 27.65 10.54 -6.71
CA GLY A 101 26.69 10.37 -7.80
C GLY A 101 27.32 10.52 -9.19
N SER A 102 26.49 10.81 -10.20
CA SER A 102 26.91 11.18 -11.56
C SER A 102 27.78 12.44 -11.62
N SER A 103 27.76 13.25 -10.56
CA SER A 103 28.53 14.47 -10.36
C SER A 103 28.73 14.73 -8.87
N ALA A 104 29.61 15.66 -8.50
CA ALA A 104 29.77 16.10 -7.11
C ALA A 104 28.48 16.70 -6.50
N THR A 105 27.50 17.07 -7.33
CA THR A 105 26.21 17.66 -6.92
C THR A 105 25.05 16.65 -6.90
N THR A 106 25.34 15.37 -7.10
CA THR A 106 24.33 14.31 -7.09
C THR A 106 24.72 13.16 -6.16
N ILE A 107 23.71 12.40 -5.73
CA ILE A 107 23.85 11.16 -4.96
C ILE A 107 23.15 10.00 -5.67
N GLY A 108 23.61 8.78 -5.39
CA GLY A 108 22.90 7.55 -5.68
C GLY A 108 22.60 6.75 -4.41
N PRO A 109 22.25 5.46 -4.59
CA PRO A 109 21.95 4.57 -3.46
C PRO A 109 23.13 4.31 -2.52
N GLU A 110 24.36 4.64 -2.94
CA GLU A 110 25.57 4.41 -2.14
C GLU A 110 25.54 5.09 -0.78
N VAL A 111 24.89 6.25 -0.66
CA VAL A 111 24.85 7.01 0.59
C VAL A 111 23.99 6.28 1.63
N GLY A 112 22.75 5.94 1.28
CA GLY A 112 21.86 5.17 2.17
C GLY A 112 22.43 3.79 2.45
N PHE A 113 22.89 3.08 1.41
CA PHE A 113 23.44 1.74 1.54
C PHE A 113 24.67 1.71 2.45
N GLY A 114 25.63 2.59 2.19
CA GLY A 114 26.90 2.56 2.92
C GLY A 114 26.77 3.03 4.37
N HIS A 115 25.89 3.99 4.68
CA HIS A 115 25.61 4.34 6.08
C HIS A 115 25.02 3.14 6.83
N ARG A 116 23.98 2.51 6.27
CA ARG A 116 23.31 1.37 6.91
C ARG A 116 24.24 0.17 7.09
N MET A 117 25.02 -0.17 6.07
CA MET A 117 25.98 -1.27 6.17
C MET A 117 27.12 -0.95 7.14
N GLY A 118 27.61 0.30 7.15
CA GLY A 118 28.65 0.71 8.09
C GLY A 118 28.20 0.69 9.56
N ASP A 119 26.90 0.85 9.81
CA ASP A 119 26.35 0.70 11.16
C ASP A 119 26.19 -0.78 11.57
N LEU A 120 26.01 -1.68 10.59
CA LEU A 120 25.88 -3.12 10.82
C LEU A 120 27.22 -3.82 11.00
N TYR A 121 28.25 -3.37 10.30
CA TYR A 121 29.59 -3.92 10.40
C TYR A 121 30.49 -2.86 11.02
N GLU A 122 30.86 -3.04 12.30
CA GLU A 122 31.84 -2.20 13.04
C GLU A 122 33.27 -2.25 12.43
N ASN A 123 33.42 -2.86 11.25
CA ASN A 123 34.63 -3.12 10.50
C ASN A 123 34.64 -2.33 9.19
N ARG A 124 35.84 -2.04 8.67
CA ARG A 124 36.01 -1.20 7.48
C ARG A 124 35.29 -1.84 6.29
N ILE A 125 34.42 -1.08 5.64
CA ILE A 125 33.73 -1.49 4.42
C ILE A 125 34.41 -0.86 3.22
N LEU A 126 34.50 -1.60 2.11
CA LEU A 126 34.81 -1.04 0.79
C LEU A 126 33.63 -1.24 -0.16
N ILE A 127 33.05 -0.15 -0.62
CA ILE A 127 32.07 -0.13 -1.70
C ILE A 127 32.82 0.06 -3.03
N VAL A 128 32.73 -0.92 -3.92
CA VAL A 128 33.17 -0.83 -5.31
C VAL A 128 31.97 -0.44 -6.15
N LYS A 129 31.93 0.80 -6.63
CA LYS A 129 30.81 1.31 -7.43
C LYS A 129 31.14 1.28 -8.91
N ALA A 130 30.54 0.32 -9.62
CA ALA A 130 30.77 0.01 -11.02
C ALA A 130 29.47 0.27 -11.81
N SER A 131 29.18 1.54 -12.10
CA SER A 131 27.88 1.97 -12.66
C SER A 131 28.02 3.05 -13.72
N TRP A 132 27.18 2.98 -14.76
CA TRP A 132 27.32 3.82 -15.97
C TRP A 132 25.97 4.23 -16.56
N GLY A 133 25.86 5.48 -17.02
CA GLY A 133 24.62 5.96 -17.63
C GLY A 133 24.26 5.24 -18.95
N GLY A 134 22.97 4.96 -19.13
CA GLY A 134 22.41 4.52 -20.42
C GLY A 134 22.84 3.13 -20.89
N LYS A 135 23.07 2.20 -19.96
CA LYS A 135 23.50 0.82 -20.26
C LYS A 135 22.39 -0.19 -20.07
N ASP A 136 22.32 -1.16 -20.99
CA ASP A 136 21.36 -2.26 -20.97
C ASP A 136 21.97 -3.62 -20.61
N LEU A 137 21.15 -4.52 -20.07
CA LEU A 137 21.57 -5.89 -19.75
C LEU A 137 21.62 -6.76 -21.01
N ALA A 138 20.75 -6.46 -21.99
CA ALA A 138 20.68 -7.21 -23.24
C ALA A 138 21.94 -7.13 -24.11
N VAL A 139 22.77 -6.09 -24.02
CA VAL A 139 23.98 -5.89 -24.84
C VAL A 139 25.16 -5.44 -23.99
N ASP A 140 25.03 -4.35 -23.24
CA ASP A 140 26.18 -3.73 -22.55
C ASP A 140 26.71 -4.59 -21.40
N PHE A 141 25.80 -5.15 -20.58
CA PHE A 141 26.13 -6.07 -19.49
C PHE A 141 25.87 -7.54 -19.83
N ARG A 142 25.72 -7.87 -21.12
CA ARG A 142 25.36 -9.23 -21.52
C ARG A 142 26.35 -10.25 -20.94
N PRO A 143 25.89 -11.19 -20.10
CA PRO A 143 26.76 -12.18 -19.50
C PRO A 143 27.17 -13.25 -20.54
N PRO A 144 28.36 -13.86 -20.41
CA PRO A 144 28.85 -14.82 -21.40
C PRO A 144 27.92 -16.03 -21.60
N SER A 145 27.25 -16.52 -20.54
CA SER A 145 26.32 -17.65 -20.63
C SER A 145 24.99 -17.32 -21.34
N SER A 146 24.68 -16.05 -21.59
CA SER A 146 23.55 -15.65 -22.44
C SER A 146 23.79 -15.78 -23.94
N GLY A 147 25.01 -16.15 -24.35
CA GLY A 147 25.38 -16.30 -25.77
C GLY A 147 25.58 -14.98 -26.52
N GLY A 148 26.13 -15.07 -27.72
CA GLY A 148 26.58 -13.89 -28.48
C GLY A 148 27.84 -13.26 -27.87
N THR A 149 28.10 -11.99 -28.19
CA THR A 149 29.28 -11.26 -27.68
C THR A 149 29.04 -10.84 -26.23
N THR A 150 29.97 -11.20 -25.33
CA THR A 150 29.97 -10.72 -23.94
C THR A 150 30.00 -9.19 -23.91
N GLY A 151 29.14 -8.60 -23.08
CA GLY A 151 29.02 -7.17 -22.95
C GLY A 151 30.28 -6.54 -22.36
N PHE A 152 30.68 -5.38 -22.87
CA PHE A 152 31.87 -4.67 -22.38
C PHE A 152 31.74 -4.33 -20.89
N TYR A 153 30.55 -3.91 -20.44
CA TYR A 153 30.33 -3.48 -19.07
C TYR A 153 30.18 -4.63 -18.08
N TYR A 154 29.84 -5.83 -18.54
CA TYR A 154 30.02 -7.06 -17.73
C TYR A 154 31.49 -7.21 -17.31
N THR A 155 32.41 -7.10 -18.27
CA THR A 155 33.85 -7.17 -18.00
C THR A 155 34.35 -5.97 -17.21
N ALA A 156 33.79 -4.77 -17.44
CA ALA A 156 34.16 -3.57 -16.70
C ALA A 156 33.84 -3.69 -15.19
N VAL A 157 32.73 -4.32 -14.81
CA VAL A 157 32.42 -4.62 -13.39
C VAL A 157 33.53 -5.48 -12.78
N LEU A 158 33.89 -6.59 -13.44
CA LEU A 158 34.94 -7.49 -12.94
C LEU A 158 36.29 -6.77 -12.83
N ASN A 159 36.63 -5.93 -13.81
CA ASN A 159 37.88 -5.16 -13.78
C ASN A 159 37.90 -4.17 -12.62
N ALA A 160 36.80 -3.48 -12.33
CA ALA A 160 36.70 -2.56 -11.20
C ALA A 160 36.87 -3.29 -9.86
N VAL A 161 36.27 -4.47 -9.72
CA VAL A 161 36.39 -5.30 -8.50
C VAL A 161 37.82 -5.84 -8.35
N ASN A 162 38.41 -6.37 -9.42
CA ASN A 162 39.77 -6.87 -9.40
C ASN A 162 40.80 -5.76 -9.11
N ASP A 163 40.62 -4.55 -9.67
CA ASP A 163 41.44 -3.38 -9.34
C ASP A 163 41.31 -3.00 -7.86
N ALA A 164 40.09 -2.98 -7.32
CA ALA A 164 39.83 -2.69 -5.92
C ALA A 164 40.56 -3.67 -5.00
N ILE A 165 40.41 -4.97 -5.26
CA ILE A 165 41.00 -6.05 -4.47
C ILE A 165 42.53 -6.05 -4.57
N ALA A 166 43.09 -5.80 -5.77
CA ALA A 166 44.54 -5.76 -5.96
C ALA A 166 45.20 -4.58 -5.23
N ASN A 167 44.44 -3.53 -4.91
CA ASN A 167 44.95 -2.27 -4.36
C ASN A 167 44.32 -1.89 -3.00
N LEU A 168 43.83 -2.87 -2.22
CA LEU A 168 43.18 -2.63 -0.92
C LEU A 168 44.00 -1.73 0.04
N PRO A 169 45.34 -1.89 0.21
CA PRO A 169 46.12 -1.01 1.08
C PRO A 169 46.11 0.46 0.66
N ALA A 170 45.94 0.74 -0.64
CA ALA A 170 45.86 2.09 -1.16
C ALA A 170 44.46 2.70 -0.98
N TYR A 171 43.42 1.87 -0.95
CA TYR A 171 42.03 2.32 -0.93
C TYR A 171 41.42 2.37 0.47
N VAL A 172 41.92 1.50 1.37
CA VAL A 172 41.47 1.40 2.76
C VAL A 172 42.65 1.69 3.70
N PRO A 173 42.74 2.93 4.24
CA PRO A 173 43.82 3.31 5.15
C PRO A 173 43.89 2.39 6.37
N GLY A 174 45.09 1.87 6.64
CA GLY A 174 45.36 0.97 7.76
C GLY A 174 44.93 -0.48 7.55
N TYR A 175 44.56 -0.88 6.33
CA TYR A 175 44.28 -2.28 5.99
C TYR A 175 45.52 -3.16 6.19
N ASP A 176 45.39 -4.23 6.96
CA ASP A 176 46.40 -5.27 7.10
C ASP A 176 46.04 -6.44 6.16
N PRO A 177 46.89 -6.78 5.18
CA PRO A 177 46.68 -7.96 4.32
C PRO A 177 46.49 -9.27 5.11
N ALA A 178 46.97 -9.35 6.36
CA ALA A 178 46.76 -10.51 7.22
C ALA A 178 45.30 -10.72 7.64
N ASP A 179 44.47 -9.66 7.67
CA ASP A 179 43.04 -9.70 8.01
C ASP A 179 42.20 -10.26 6.85
N GLY A 180 42.73 -10.22 5.62
CA GLY A 180 42.04 -10.70 4.42
C GLY A 180 40.87 -9.80 3.99
N TYR A 181 40.07 -10.27 3.04
CA TYR A 181 38.87 -9.58 2.58
C TYR A 181 37.79 -10.59 2.20
N GLU A 182 36.55 -10.12 2.18
CA GLU A 182 35.37 -10.89 1.78
C GLU A 182 34.54 -10.06 0.79
N ILE A 183 34.27 -10.62 -0.40
CA ILE A 183 33.27 -10.04 -1.30
C ILE A 183 31.90 -10.43 -0.72
N ALA A 184 31.29 -9.48 -0.02
CA ALA A 184 30.19 -9.74 0.91
C ALA A 184 28.81 -9.61 0.26
N GLY A 185 28.69 -8.90 -0.87
CA GLY A 185 27.42 -8.78 -1.57
C GLY A 185 27.47 -7.92 -2.82
N PHE A 186 26.40 -8.04 -3.62
CA PHE A 186 26.25 -7.37 -4.91
C PHE A 186 24.89 -6.68 -5.00
N GLY A 187 24.89 -5.35 -5.00
CA GLY A 187 23.72 -4.52 -5.26
C GLY A 187 23.59 -4.19 -6.75
N TRP A 188 22.43 -4.46 -7.34
CA TRP A 188 22.12 -4.21 -8.73
C TRP A 188 20.93 -3.25 -8.88
N HIS A 189 21.13 -2.15 -9.61
CA HIS A 189 20.03 -1.26 -9.98
C HIS A 189 20.14 -0.82 -11.45
N GLN A 190 19.43 -1.55 -12.31
CA GLN A 190 19.42 -1.36 -13.76
C GLN A 190 18.10 -1.87 -14.35
N GLY A 191 17.70 -1.37 -15.51
CA GLY A 191 16.63 -1.99 -16.31
C GLY A 191 15.87 -1.03 -17.21
N TRP A 192 16.05 0.30 -17.07
CA TRP A 192 15.35 1.29 -17.90
C TRP A 192 15.63 1.11 -19.39
N ASN A 193 16.91 0.92 -19.76
CA ASN A 193 17.30 0.82 -21.17
C ASN A 193 16.86 -0.51 -21.83
N ASP A 194 16.60 -1.55 -21.04
CA ASP A 194 15.95 -2.78 -21.52
C ASP A 194 14.43 -2.62 -21.58
N ARG A 195 13.85 -1.89 -20.62
CA ARG A 195 12.40 -1.66 -20.48
C ARG A 195 11.80 -0.89 -21.67
N VAL A 196 12.55 0.05 -22.24
CA VAL A 196 12.07 0.88 -23.37
C VAL A 196 12.18 0.18 -24.74
N ASP A 197 12.67 -1.06 -24.79
CA ASP A 197 12.78 -1.86 -26.01
C ASP A 197 12.18 -3.26 -25.78
N ALA A 198 11.11 -3.58 -26.51
CA ALA A 198 10.40 -4.85 -26.33
C ALA A 198 11.28 -6.09 -26.61
N GLY A 199 12.23 -5.99 -27.55
CA GLY A 199 13.16 -7.07 -27.87
C GLY A 199 14.17 -7.32 -26.76
N LYS A 200 14.63 -6.25 -26.08
CA LYS A 200 15.51 -6.35 -24.91
C LYS A 200 14.77 -6.80 -23.66
N SER A 201 13.57 -6.25 -23.43
CA SER A 201 12.67 -6.64 -22.33
C SER A 201 12.39 -8.14 -22.31
N ALA A 202 12.16 -8.75 -23.49
CA ALA A 202 11.92 -10.19 -23.61
C ALA A 202 13.11 -11.07 -23.21
N GLN A 203 14.34 -10.53 -23.28
CA GLN A 203 15.57 -11.26 -22.94
C GLN A 203 16.01 -11.04 -21.49
N TYR A 204 15.43 -10.05 -20.79
CA TYR A 204 15.93 -9.57 -19.51
C TYR A 204 15.98 -10.67 -18.45
N GLN A 205 14.92 -11.47 -18.31
CA GLN A 205 14.84 -12.50 -17.27
C GLN A 205 15.96 -13.54 -17.39
N VAL A 206 16.18 -14.06 -18.59
CA VAL A 206 17.25 -15.05 -18.86
C VAL A 206 18.61 -14.41 -18.64
N ASN A 207 18.81 -13.20 -19.17
CA ASN A 207 20.08 -12.49 -19.01
C ASN A 207 20.37 -12.15 -17.55
N MET A 208 19.37 -11.81 -16.75
CA MET A 208 19.56 -11.49 -15.33
C MET A 208 19.99 -12.72 -14.54
N ALA A 209 19.35 -13.87 -14.77
CA ALA A 209 19.74 -15.11 -14.13
C ALA A 209 21.18 -15.51 -14.50
N ASN A 210 21.51 -15.44 -15.79
CA ASN A 210 22.85 -15.71 -16.28
C ASN A 210 23.88 -14.72 -15.72
N PHE A 211 23.52 -13.45 -15.58
CA PHE A 211 24.40 -12.41 -15.03
C PHE A 211 24.77 -12.69 -13.58
N ILE A 212 23.79 -13.07 -12.75
CA ILE A 212 24.03 -13.44 -11.34
C ILE A 212 24.98 -14.63 -11.25
N ARG A 213 24.72 -15.69 -12.02
CA ARG A 213 25.55 -16.91 -12.03
C ARG A 213 26.97 -16.62 -12.50
N ASP A 214 27.11 -15.91 -13.62
CA ASP A 214 28.41 -15.63 -14.21
C ASP A 214 29.23 -14.68 -13.35
N MET A 215 28.61 -13.69 -12.70
CA MET A 215 29.27 -12.84 -11.69
C MET A 215 29.77 -13.67 -10.49
N ARG A 216 28.92 -14.56 -9.94
CA ARG A 216 29.31 -15.46 -8.85
C ARG A 216 30.49 -16.34 -9.22
N THR A 217 30.47 -16.92 -10.42
CA THR A 217 31.56 -17.74 -10.93
C THR A 217 32.83 -16.91 -11.15
N ALA A 218 32.73 -15.77 -11.82
CA ALA A 218 33.89 -14.93 -12.15
C ALA A 218 34.56 -14.31 -10.91
N LEU A 219 33.78 -13.99 -9.87
CA LEU A 219 34.28 -13.49 -8.59
C LEU A 219 34.72 -14.62 -7.64
N GLY A 220 34.42 -15.88 -7.98
CA GLY A 220 34.76 -17.04 -7.14
C GLY A 220 33.91 -17.18 -5.88
N VAL A 221 32.69 -16.63 -5.86
CA VAL A 221 31.78 -16.64 -4.71
C VAL A 221 30.41 -17.23 -5.12
N PRO A 222 30.26 -18.57 -5.13
CA PRO A 222 29.05 -19.24 -5.63
C PRO A 222 27.73 -18.85 -4.94
N GLY A 223 27.79 -18.43 -3.67
CA GLY A 223 26.64 -18.03 -2.87
C GLY A 223 26.53 -16.52 -2.66
N LEU A 224 27.22 -15.70 -3.47
CA LEU A 224 27.28 -14.25 -3.25
C LEU A 224 25.88 -13.65 -3.11
N PRO A 225 25.57 -12.99 -1.97
CA PRO A 225 24.35 -12.25 -1.77
C PRO A 225 24.13 -11.22 -2.89
N PHE A 226 22.95 -11.25 -3.49
CA PHE A 226 22.61 -10.40 -4.63
C PHE A 226 21.29 -9.67 -4.36
N VAL A 227 21.31 -8.35 -4.33
CA VAL A 227 20.11 -7.52 -4.10
C VAL A 227 19.80 -6.72 -5.35
N ILE A 228 18.58 -6.82 -5.84
CA ILE A 228 18.11 -6.13 -7.04
C ILE A 228 17.07 -5.08 -6.62
N ALA A 229 17.29 -3.81 -6.96
CA ALA A 229 16.25 -2.78 -6.86
C ALA A 229 15.48 -2.69 -8.17
N THR A 230 14.15 -2.87 -8.13
CA THR A 230 13.33 -2.90 -9.35
C THR A 230 13.32 -1.57 -10.10
N SER A 231 13.19 -1.65 -11.43
CA SER A 231 13.16 -0.49 -12.33
C SER A 231 11.78 0.18 -12.38
N ALA A 232 11.30 0.61 -11.21
CA ALA A 232 9.98 1.20 -10.98
C ALA A 232 9.91 2.72 -11.20
N MET A 233 10.80 3.23 -12.05
CA MET A 233 10.77 4.61 -12.53
C MET A 233 9.42 4.93 -13.20
N ASP A 234 9.02 6.20 -13.13
CA ASP A 234 7.72 6.78 -13.54
C ASP A 234 6.54 6.56 -12.59
N GLY A 235 6.74 5.93 -11.44
CA GLY A 235 5.79 6.01 -10.30
C GLY A 235 4.48 5.27 -10.41
N ASN A 236 4.38 4.44 -11.43
CA ASN A 236 3.28 3.51 -11.63
C ASN A 236 3.14 2.63 -10.36
N GLY A 237 1.95 2.44 -9.80
CA GLY A 237 1.74 1.62 -8.58
C GLY A 237 2.02 0.11 -8.78
N PRO A 238 1.89 -0.75 -7.75
CA PRO A 238 2.20 -2.18 -7.85
C PRO A 238 1.34 -2.95 -8.86
N GLU A 239 0.28 -2.37 -9.42
CA GLU A 239 -0.62 -3.03 -10.38
C GLU A 239 -0.07 -3.05 -11.83
N THR A 240 1.00 -2.32 -12.13
CA THR A 240 1.40 -2.00 -13.51
C THR A 240 2.87 -2.31 -13.81
N TYR A 241 3.41 -3.41 -13.26
CA TYR A 241 4.80 -3.81 -13.50
C TYR A 241 5.11 -3.94 -14.99
N SER A 242 6.23 -3.35 -15.41
CA SER A 242 6.79 -3.63 -16.74
C SER A 242 7.35 -5.06 -16.80
N GLN A 243 7.54 -5.56 -18.02
CA GLN A 243 8.14 -6.88 -18.23
C GLN A 243 9.52 -7.03 -17.57
N VAL A 244 10.34 -5.97 -17.59
CA VAL A 244 11.63 -5.95 -16.91
C VAL A 244 11.46 -6.04 -15.40
N GLU A 245 10.50 -5.35 -14.82
CA GLU A 245 10.26 -5.42 -13.37
C GLU A 245 9.72 -6.79 -12.93
N LEU A 246 8.82 -7.40 -13.73
CA LEU A 246 8.40 -8.79 -13.50
C LEU A 246 9.59 -9.74 -13.61
N ALA A 247 10.47 -9.55 -14.60
CA ALA A 247 11.68 -10.34 -14.76
C ALA A 247 12.68 -10.18 -13.59
N GLN A 248 12.81 -8.96 -13.04
CA GLN A 248 13.62 -8.72 -11.83
C GLN A 248 13.03 -9.45 -10.63
N ARG A 249 11.72 -9.32 -10.39
CA ARG A 249 11.01 -10.00 -9.28
C ARG A 249 11.02 -11.53 -9.44
N ALA A 250 11.06 -12.02 -10.68
CA ALA A 250 11.16 -13.45 -10.98
C ALA A 250 12.43 -14.12 -10.44
N MET A 251 13.50 -13.34 -10.16
CA MET A 251 14.72 -13.88 -9.53
C MET A 251 14.47 -14.42 -8.12
N THR A 252 13.39 -13.97 -7.46
CA THR A 252 12.94 -14.47 -6.14
C THR A 252 11.58 -15.15 -6.17
N ASN A 253 10.75 -14.86 -7.17
CA ASN A 253 9.42 -15.47 -7.33
C ASN A 253 9.12 -15.75 -8.82
N PRO A 254 9.56 -16.89 -9.37
CA PRO A 254 9.43 -17.20 -10.79
C PRO A 254 7.98 -17.32 -11.27
N TYR A 255 7.02 -17.58 -10.36
CA TYR A 255 5.59 -17.67 -10.67
C TYR A 255 5.01 -16.39 -11.27
N LEU A 256 5.63 -15.23 -11.02
CA LEU A 256 5.22 -13.93 -11.57
C LEU A 256 5.35 -13.82 -13.09
N THR A 257 6.14 -14.71 -13.71
CA THR A 257 6.41 -14.69 -15.16
C THR A 257 5.96 -15.97 -15.85
N ASN A 258 5.75 -17.05 -15.10
CA ASN A 258 5.26 -18.32 -15.60
C ASN A 258 4.40 -18.99 -14.52
N PRO A 259 3.09 -19.24 -14.74
CA PRO A 259 2.20 -19.84 -13.73
C PRO A 259 2.50 -21.32 -13.42
N ASN A 260 3.27 -22.01 -14.27
CA ASN A 260 3.78 -23.36 -14.03
C ASN A 260 5.30 -23.40 -14.25
N PRO A 261 6.08 -22.68 -13.43
CA PRO A 261 7.50 -22.64 -13.63
C PRO A 261 8.08 -24.03 -13.29
N PRO A 262 8.93 -24.64 -14.14
CA PRO A 262 9.90 -25.60 -13.61
C PRO A 262 10.72 -24.89 -12.52
N ASP A 263 11.46 -25.61 -11.68
CA ASP A 263 12.33 -25.00 -10.66
C ASP A 263 13.44 -24.16 -11.34
N LEU A 264 13.11 -22.92 -11.70
CA LEU A 264 13.87 -22.13 -12.70
C LEU A 264 15.16 -21.57 -12.10
N TYR A 265 15.14 -21.23 -10.81
CA TYR A 265 16.25 -20.57 -10.10
C TYR A 265 16.49 -21.10 -8.67
N PRO A 266 16.59 -22.42 -8.44
CA PRO A 266 16.85 -22.96 -7.11
C PRO A 266 18.18 -22.47 -6.50
N ASP A 267 19.13 -22.08 -7.34
CA ASP A 267 20.43 -21.54 -6.93
C ASP A 267 20.38 -20.07 -6.44
N PHE A 268 19.24 -19.38 -6.60
CA PHE A 268 19.04 -18.00 -6.12
C PHE A 268 18.34 -17.93 -4.77
N VAL A 269 17.76 -19.05 -4.35
CA VAL A 269 17.01 -19.21 -3.12
C VAL A 269 17.96 -18.96 -1.92
N GLY A 270 17.59 -18.03 -1.04
CA GLY A 270 18.38 -17.56 0.12
C GLY A 270 19.54 -16.61 -0.16
N SER A 271 19.93 -16.44 -1.44
CA SER A 271 21.13 -15.68 -1.82
C SER A 271 20.82 -14.54 -2.80
N VAL A 272 19.59 -14.43 -3.28
CA VAL A 272 19.08 -13.29 -4.05
C VAL A 272 17.85 -12.70 -3.34
N SER A 273 17.77 -11.37 -3.34
CA SER A 273 16.61 -10.58 -2.90
C SER A 273 16.27 -9.50 -3.92
N VAL A 274 15.01 -9.10 -3.95
CA VAL A 274 14.51 -8.03 -4.82
C VAL A 274 13.80 -6.99 -3.94
N VAL A 275 14.31 -5.77 -3.94
CA VAL A 275 13.64 -4.60 -3.36
C VAL A 275 12.65 -4.09 -4.38
N ASP A 276 11.37 -4.29 -4.08
CA ASP A 276 10.28 -3.85 -4.93
C ASP A 276 10.05 -2.34 -4.77
N CYS A 277 10.63 -1.57 -5.69
CA CYS A 277 10.58 -0.11 -5.65
C CYS A 277 9.21 0.46 -6.09
N ARG A 278 8.23 -0.39 -6.45
CA ARG A 278 6.82 0.00 -6.66
C ARG A 278 6.04 0.10 -5.35
N SER A 279 6.46 -0.66 -4.33
CA SER A 279 5.78 -0.75 -3.04
C SER A 279 6.53 0.06 -1.97
N THR A 280 6.04 0.02 -0.74
CA THR A 280 6.78 0.59 0.40
C THR A 280 7.66 -0.48 1.02
N TYR A 281 8.80 -0.06 1.55
CA TYR A 281 9.70 -0.91 2.32
C TYR A 281 9.86 -0.31 3.72
N ASP A 282 9.34 -0.97 4.74
CA ASP A 282 9.32 -0.45 6.12
C ASP A 282 8.80 1.02 6.19
N GLY A 283 7.69 1.28 5.50
CA GLY A 283 7.11 2.62 5.38
C GLY A 283 7.86 3.60 4.44
N MET A 284 9.06 3.27 3.97
CA MET A 284 9.80 4.07 3.00
C MET A 284 9.14 3.99 1.62
N LYS A 285 8.92 5.15 1.00
CA LYS A 285 8.48 5.29 -0.39
C LYS A 285 9.68 5.56 -1.29
N PHE A 286 9.66 4.99 -2.50
CA PHE A 286 10.72 5.19 -3.48
C PHE A 286 10.32 6.18 -4.56
N TRP A 287 9.07 6.19 -5.01
CA TRP A 287 8.60 7.19 -5.96
C TRP A 287 8.05 8.43 -5.26
N PHE A 288 8.48 9.60 -5.75
CA PHE A 288 7.91 10.90 -5.39
C PHE A 288 7.51 11.62 -6.68
N PRO A 289 6.31 12.21 -6.72
CA PRO A 289 5.85 12.91 -7.91
C PRO A 289 6.62 14.22 -8.08
N VAL A 290 6.45 14.88 -9.23
CA VAL A 290 7.27 16.05 -9.60
C VAL A 290 7.10 17.22 -8.64
N GLU A 291 5.92 17.36 -8.01
CA GLU A 291 5.59 18.42 -7.05
C GLU A 291 6.36 18.29 -5.73
N GLU A 292 6.87 17.09 -5.45
CA GLU A 292 7.72 16.77 -4.31
C GLU A 292 9.20 16.62 -4.69
N SER A 293 9.55 16.92 -5.95
CA SER A 293 10.86 16.58 -6.51
C SER A 293 11.54 17.76 -7.21
N PRO A 294 12.87 17.71 -7.41
CA PRO A 294 13.62 18.82 -7.99
C PRO A 294 13.36 19.06 -9.48
N ILE A 295 13.04 18.02 -10.25
CA ILE A 295 12.87 18.12 -11.70
C ILE A 295 11.96 17.03 -12.26
N ASP A 296 11.23 17.33 -13.33
CA ASP A 296 10.47 16.34 -14.11
C ASP A 296 11.42 15.46 -14.94
N GLN A 297 11.85 14.35 -14.35
CA GLN A 297 12.72 13.38 -15.00
C GLN A 297 12.42 11.99 -14.46
N GLY A 298 11.25 11.46 -14.79
CA GLY A 298 10.72 10.23 -14.20
C GLY A 298 11.66 9.01 -14.31
N PHE A 299 12.34 8.87 -15.44
CA PHE A 299 13.36 7.83 -15.65
C PHE A 299 14.59 7.91 -14.72
N HIS A 300 14.79 9.04 -14.04
CA HIS A 300 15.73 9.23 -12.94
C HIS A 300 15.05 9.59 -11.62
N TRP A 301 13.84 9.08 -11.40
CA TRP A 301 13.09 9.27 -10.15
C TRP A 301 12.86 10.74 -9.81
N ASN A 302 12.60 11.57 -10.83
CA ASN A 302 12.47 13.02 -10.72
C ASN A 302 13.68 13.71 -10.05
N ARG A 303 14.83 13.02 -10.05
CA ARG A 303 16.05 13.36 -9.31
C ARG A 303 15.82 13.62 -7.82
N ASN A 304 14.82 12.98 -7.24
CA ASN A 304 14.51 13.11 -5.83
C ASN A 304 15.57 12.39 -4.99
N ALA A 305 16.34 13.12 -4.19
CA ALA A 305 17.39 12.58 -3.33
C ALA A 305 16.85 11.58 -2.30
N LYS A 306 15.62 11.78 -1.81
CA LYS A 306 14.97 10.88 -0.84
C LYS A 306 14.77 9.49 -1.43
N THR A 307 14.43 9.39 -2.71
CA THR A 307 14.37 8.11 -3.43
C THR A 307 15.68 7.35 -3.35
N TYR A 308 16.79 7.99 -3.71
CA TYR A 308 18.10 7.32 -3.74
C TYR A 308 18.55 6.89 -2.35
N LEU A 309 18.32 7.71 -1.32
CA LEU A 309 18.57 7.31 0.07
C LEU A 309 17.75 6.07 0.46
N ASN A 310 16.45 6.09 0.20
CA ASN A 310 15.54 5.00 0.56
C ASN A 310 15.89 3.71 -0.19
N ILE A 311 16.20 3.79 -1.50
CA ILE A 311 16.67 2.63 -2.28
C ILE A 311 17.93 2.05 -1.63
N GLY A 312 18.89 2.91 -1.26
CA GLY A 312 20.12 2.49 -0.59
C GLY A 312 19.86 1.78 0.74
N LEU A 313 19.04 2.37 1.60
CA LEU A 313 18.67 1.81 2.91
C LEU A 313 17.98 0.45 2.75
N ALA A 314 16.95 0.37 1.90
CA ALA A 314 16.22 -0.88 1.65
C ALA A 314 17.11 -1.95 1.02
N MET A 315 18.03 -1.57 0.12
CA MET A 315 19.00 -2.51 -0.43
C MET A 315 19.97 -3.05 0.63
N ALA A 316 20.40 -2.21 1.58
CA ALA A 316 21.27 -2.64 2.68
C ALA A 316 20.53 -3.56 3.66
N ASP A 317 19.30 -3.24 4.03
CA ASP A 317 18.46 -4.10 4.87
C ASP A 317 18.22 -5.45 4.18
N ALA A 318 17.83 -5.43 2.91
CA ALA A 318 17.69 -6.65 2.10
C ALA A 318 19.02 -7.43 2.04
N MET A 319 20.16 -6.76 1.85
CA MET A 319 21.48 -7.41 1.81
C MET A 319 21.82 -8.07 3.15
N SER A 320 21.55 -7.40 4.27
CA SER A 320 21.78 -7.94 5.62
C SER A 320 20.93 -9.18 5.92
N SER A 321 19.75 -9.29 5.30
CA SER A 321 18.90 -10.48 5.40
C SER A 321 19.34 -11.65 4.53
N LEU A 322 20.26 -11.40 3.57
CA LEU A 322 20.83 -12.41 2.71
C LEU A 322 22.10 -12.98 3.36
N ALA A 323 21.91 -13.95 4.24
CA ALA A 323 22.93 -14.95 4.52
C ALA A 323 22.41 -16.32 4.04
N PRO A 324 23.22 -17.19 3.41
CA PRO A 324 22.95 -18.61 3.46
C PRO A 324 23.14 -19.05 4.92
N GLY A 325 22.14 -18.77 5.75
CA GLY A 325 22.11 -19.19 7.13
C GLY A 325 21.94 -20.70 7.19
N ARG A 326 22.48 -21.31 8.24
CA ARG A 326 22.22 -22.71 8.57
C ARG A 326 20.71 -22.99 8.73
N CYS A 327 19.97 -22.01 9.22
CA CYS A 327 18.57 -22.13 9.61
C CYS A 327 17.57 -21.97 8.46
N PRO A 328 16.41 -22.66 8.52
CA PRO A 328 15.28 -22.40 7.64
C PRO A 328 14.79 -20.95 7.70
N SER A 329 14.25 -20.44 6.60
CA SER A 329 13.77 -19.07 6.45
C SER A 329 12.60 -18.98 5.45
N ARG A 330 12.07 -17.77 5.26
CA ARG A 330 11.10 -17.43 4.20
C ARG A 330 9.82 -18.29 4.21
N LEU A 331 9.25 -18.49 5.39
CA LEU A 331 7.94 -19.12 5.53
C LEU A 331 6.86 -18.28 4.81
N ARG A 332 6.03 -18.94 4.01
CA ARG A 332 4.90 -18.36 3.26
C ARG A 332 3.68 -19.25 3.42
N ALA A 333 2.51 -18.61 3.40
CA ALA A 333 1.21 -19.25 3.39
C ALA A 333 0.39 -18.67 2.24
N GLU A 334 -0.13 -19.53 1.37
CA GLU A 334 -0.91 -19.15 0.19
C GLU A 334 -2.11 -20.10 0.04
N GLY A 335 -3.27 -19.60 -0.39
CA GLY A 335 -4.40 -20.48 -0.66
C GLY A 335 -4.16 -21.35 -1.89
N ALA A 336 -4.54 -22.63 -1.82
CA ALA A 336 -4.35 -23.59 -2.89
C ALA A 336 -5.58 -24.49 -3.08
N PRO A 337 -5.74 -25.14 -4.25
CA PRO A 337 -6.78 -26.15 -4.44
C PRO A 337 -6.65 -27.28 -3.39
N GLY A 338 -7.51 -27.23 -2.37
CA GLY A 338 -7.55 -28.21 -1.27
C GLY A 338 -7.10 -27.70 0.11
N GLY A 339 -6.74 -26.42 0.29
CA GLY A 339 -6.40 -25.88 1.61
C GLY A 339 -5.46 -24.66 1.56
N ILE A 340 -4.58 -24.54 2.55
CA ILE A 340 -3.51 -23.52 2.60
C ILE A 340 -2.17 -24.21 2.34
N ASN A 341 -1.48 -23.80 1.28
CA ASN A 341 -0.14 -24.26 0.96
C ASN A 341 0.88 -23.44 1.76
N LEU A 342 1.59 -24.13 2.65
CA LEU A 342 2.67 -23.57 3.45
C LEU A 342 3.99 -23.96 2.80
N THR A 343 4.83 -22.98 2.50
CA THR A 343 6.16 -23.23 1.93
C THR A 343 7.20 -22.51 2.75
N TRP A 344 8.37 -23.10 2.91
CA TRP A 344 9.50 -22.45 3.54
C TRP A 344 10.76 -22.84 2.78
N GLN A 345 11.87 -22.23 3.17
CA GLN A 345 13.15 -22.49 2.58
C GLN A 345 14.07 -23.09 3.64
N ASN A 346 14.66 -24.25 3.38
CA ASN A 346 15.74 -24.74 4.25
C ASN A 346 17.01 -23.90 4.07
N GLY A 347 17.78 -23.77 5.14
CA GLY A 347 19.12 -23.17 5.11
C GLY A 347 20.18 -24.14 4.58
N LEU A 348 21.44 -23.93 4.96
CA LEU A 348 22.53 -24.88 4.64
C LEU A 348 22.32 -26.26 5.28
N ASP A 349 21.62 -26.32 6.41
CA ASP A 349 21.22 -27.56 7.05
C ASP A 349 19.76 -27.91 6.67
N THR A 350 19.52 -29.18 6.40
CA THR A 350 18.16 -29.71 6.25
C THR A 350 17.65 -30.16 7.62
N PRO A 351 16.52 -29.65 8.11
CA PRO A 351 15.92 -30.11 9.36
C PRO A 351 15.58 -31.61 9.27
N SER A 352 15.71 -32.34 10.37
CA SER A 352 15.29 -33.74 10.45
C SER A 352 13.77 -33.88 10.60
N SER A 353 13.10 -32.86 11.15
CA SER A 353 11.64 -32.77 11.19
C SER A 353 11.18 -31.32 11.30
N VAL A 354 9.94 -31.07 10.88
CA VAL A 354 9.28 -29.77 11.02
C VAL A 354 7.97 -29.97 11.78
N ARG A 355 7.80 -29.28 12.90
CA ARG A 355 6.52 -29.19 13.62
C ARG A 355 5.79 -27.93 13.16
N ILE A 356 4.50 -28.07 12.83
CA ILE A 356 3.66 -26.98 12.34
C ILE A 356 2.49 -26.80 13.29
N LEU A 357 2.35 -25.58 13.81
CA LEU A 357 1.24 -25.13 14.62
C LEU A 357 0.41 -24.13 13.81
N ARG A 358 -0.91 -24.18 13.99
CA ARG A 358 -1.89 -23.19 13.50
C ARG A 358 -2.69 -22.68 14.68
N ASN A 359 -2.69 -21.37 14.92
CA ASN A 359 -3.31 -20.73 16.07
C ASN A 359 -2.88 -21.41 17.39
N SER A 360 -1.58 -21.65 17.52
CA SER A 360 -0.94 -22.36 18.64
C SER A 360 -1.36 -23.83 18.84
N VAL A 361 -2.09 -24.44 17.91
CA VAL A 361 -2.46 -25.85 17.93
C VAL A 361 -1.63 -26.63 16.91
N GLU A 362 -0.99 -27.71 17.34
CA GLU A 362 -0.20 -28.55 16.43
C GLU A 362 -1.09 -29.25 15.39
N ILE A 363 -0.80 -29.03 14.11
CA ILE A 363 -1.49 -29.66 12.98
C ILE A 363 -0.61 -30.68 12.26
N ALA A 364 0.71 -30.61 12.45
CA ALA A 364 1.66 -31.61 11.97
C ALA A 364 2.84 -31.76 12.93
N ALA A 365 3.00 -32.96 13.50
CA ALA A 365 4.12 -33.30 14.39
C ALA A 365 5.45 -33.54 13.67
N ALA A 366 5.39 -33.85 12.35
CA ALA A 366 6.55 -34.14 11.51
C ALA A 366 6.23 -33.92 10.02
N ALA A 367 6.10 -32.66 9.61
CA ALA A 367 5.97 -32.28 8.22
C ALA A 367 7.27 -32.57 7.42
N PRO A 368 7.18 -32.78 6.09
CA PRO A 368 8.34 -33.11 5.26
C PRO A 368 9.36 -31.98 5.30
N ALA A 369 10.62 -32.30 5.64
CA ALA A 369 11.71 -31.33 5.51
C ALA A 369 12.12 -31.09 4.05
N SER A 370 11.80 -32.02 3.14
CA SER A 370 12.04 -31.90 1.71
C SER A 370 11.00 -32.67 0.88
N PRO A 371 10.34 -32.04 -0.11
CA PRO A 371 10.39 -30.61 -0.39
C PRO A 371 9.84 -29.81 0.81
N ALA A 372 10.35 -28.59 1.01
CA ALA A 372 9.99 -27.71 2.14
C ALA A 372 8.59 -27.08 1.95
N ALA A 373 7.59 -27.94 1.86
CA ALA A 373 6.20 -27.58 1.61
C ALA A 373 5.26 -28.49 2.40
N PHE A 374 4.14 -27.93 2.84
CA PHE A 374 3.08 -28.63 3.54
C PHE A 374 1.72 -28.05 3.14
N LEU A 375 0.79 -28.90 2.70
CA LEU A 375 -0.58 -28.49 2.40
C LEU A 375 -1.46 -28.75 3.64
N ASP A 376 -1.91 -27.67 4.28
CA ASP A 376 -2.92 -27.75 5.34
C ASP A 376 -4.31 -27.88 4.72
N THR A 377 -4.76 -29.12 4.57
CA THR A 377 -6.07 -29.46 4.00
C THR A 377 -7.23 -29.27 4.98
N THR A 378 -6.92 -28.94 6.25
CA THR A 378 -7.92 -28.81 7.32
C THR A 378 -8.29 -27.35 7.61
N ALA A 379 -7.59 -26.41 7.00
CA ALA A 379 -7.83 -24.99 7.20
C ALA A 379 -9.20 -24.58 6.65
N LEU A 380 -10.05 -24.05 7.52
CA LEU A 380 -11.30 -23.40 7.15
C LEU A 380 -11.03 -21.93 6.78
N PRO A 381 -11.89 -21.25 6.03
CA PRO A 381 -11.71 -19.83 5.71
C PRO A 381 -11.64 -18.95 6.96
N GLY A 382 -10.60 -18.11 7.07
CA GLY A 382 -10.40 -17.24 8.24
C GLY A 382 -8.94 -16.80 8.40
N ILE A 383 -8.66 -16.04 9.46
CA ILE A 383 -7.30 -15.63 9.82
C ILE A 383 -6.62 -16.79 10.55
N HIS A 384 -5.45 -17.20 10.05
CA HIS A 384 -4.63 -18.26 10.62
C HIS A 384 -3.21 -17.77 10.87
N ASP A 385 -2.74 -17.95 12.09
CA ASP A 385 -1.36 -17.74 12.47
C ASP A 385 -0.64 -19.09 12.48
N TYR A 386 0.34 -19.26 11.59
CA TYR A 386 1.15 -20.46 11.52
C TYR A 386 2.49 -20.24 12.23
N GLU A 387 2.96 -21.25 12.94
CA GLU A 387 4.28 -21.29 13.56
C GLU A 387 4.97 -22.62 13.20
N PHE A 388 6.25 -22.54 12.83
CA PHE A 388 7.07 -23.64 12.36
C PHE A 388 8.27 -23.81 13.28
N ILE A 389 8.39 -24.99 13.87
CA ILE A 389 9.48 -25.35 14.78
C ILE A 389 10.34 -26.43 14.10
N PHE A 390 11.63 -26.16 13.94
CA PHE A 390 12.54 -27.01 13.17
C PHE A 390 13.45 -27.83 14.09
N THR A 391 13.48 -29.14 13.88
CA THR A 391 14.51 -30.00 14.50
C THR A 391 15.73 -30.01 13.60
N MET A 392 16.81 -29.38 14.04
CA MET A 392 18.03 -29.21 13.24
C MET A 392 19.10 -30.26 13.62
N PRO A 393 19.99 -30.66 12.69
CA PRO A 393 21.08 -31.62 12.96
C PRO A 393 22.22 -31.08 13.85
N GLY A 394 22.17 -29.83 14.28
CA GLY A 394 23.13 -29.16 15.18
C GLY A 394 22.41 -28.20 16.12
N ASP A 395 22.97 -27.04 16.44
CA ASP A 395 22.31 -26.04 17.31
C ASP A 395 20.88 -25.68 16.82
N PRO A 396 19.93 -25.43 17.73
CA PRO A 396 18.56 -25.11 17.36
C PRO A 396 18.46 -23.80 16.56
N CYS A 397 17.43 -23.70 15.74
CA CYS A 397 17.05 -22.48 15.02
C CYS A 397 15.78 -21.90 15.61
N ASP A 398 15.62 -20.58 15.50
CA ASP A 398 14.40 -19.90 15.94
C ASP A 398 13.18 -20.36 15.14
N PRO A 399 11.98 -20.44 15.77
CA PRO A 399 10.74 -20.70 15.05
C PRO A 399 10.46 -19.64 13.99
N LEU A 400 9.78 -20.03 12.91
CA LEU A 400 9.25 -19.10 11.92
C LEU A 400 7.74 -18.96 12.07
N SER A 401 7.20 -17.76 11.83
CA SER A 401 5.76 -17.52 11.87
C SER A 401 5.26 -16.77 10.65
N VAL A 402 4.01 -17.04 10.24
CA VAL A 402 3.32 -16.31 9.16
C VAL A 402 1.82 -16.28 9.44
N ALA A 403 1.18 -15.14 9.19
CA ALA A 403 -0.27 -15.02 9.22
C ALA A 403 -0.85 -15.11 7.80
N PHE A 404 -1.99 -15.76 7.64
CA PHE A 404 -2.74 -15.82 6.38
C PHE A 404 -4.21 -15.54 6.61
N ASP A 405 -4.80 -14.64 5.81
CA ASP A 405 -6.23 -14.40 5.78
C ASP A 405 -6.87 -15.16 4.60
N GLY A 406 -7.59 -16.23 4.92
CA GLY A 406 -8.36 -17.03 3.96
C GLY A 406 -9.73 -16.45 3.61
N GLY A 407 -10.02 -15.20 3.97
CA GLY A 407 -11.25 -14.49 3.60
C GLY A 407 -11.30 -14.07 2.13
N ILE A 408 -12.49 -13.63 1.68
CA ILE A 408 -12.68 -13.14 0.30
C ILE A 408 -12.03 -11.75 0.16
N ALA A 409 -11.34 -11.48 -0.95
CA ALA A 409 -10.68 -10.19 -1.20
C ALA A 409 -11.35 -9.40 -2.32
N ASN A 410 -11.03 -8.10 -2.41
CA ASN A 410 -11.30 -7.25 -3.57
C ASN A 410 -12.77 -7.21 -4.04
N LEU A 411 -13.73 -7.19 -3.11
CA LEU A 411 -15.14 -7.03 -3.43
C LEU A 411 -15.40 -5.63 -4.03
N ALA A 412 -15.93 -5.60 -5.25
CA ALA A 412 -16.36 -4.41 -5.96
C ALA A 412 -17.84 -4.53 -6.36
N ALA A 413 -18.51 -3.38 -6.49
CA ALA A 413 -19.89 -3.26 -6.96
C ALA A 413 -19.97 -2.21 -8.07
N PHE A 414 -20.73 -2.50 -9.13
CA PHE A 414 -20.92 -1.64 -10.30
C PHE A 414 -22.34 -1.80 -10.87
N ARG A 415 -22.85 -0.79 -11.57
CA ARG A 415 -24.16 -0.88 -12.24
C ARG A 415 -24.03 -1.69 -13.54
N SER A 416 -25.03 -2.50 -13.86
CA SER A 416 -25.09 -3.33 -15.06
C SER A 416 -26.50 -3.33 -15.67
N PRO A 417 -26.69 -3.68 -16.97
CA PRO A 417 -28.01 -3.71 -17.61
C PRO A 417 -29.03 -4.64 -16.91
N GLY A 418 -28.56 -5.58 -16.11
CA GLY A 418 -29.37 -6.54 -15.36
C GLY A 418 -29.49 -6.24 -13.86
N GLY A 419 -29.06 -5.07 -13.37
CA GLY A 419 -29.04 -4.71 -11.93
C GLY A 419 -27.67 -4.27 -11.44
N ILE A 420 -27.26 -4.63 -10.21
CA ILE A 420 -25.90 -4.35 -9.70
C ILE A 420 -25.01 -5.57 -9.88
N GLY A 421 -23.94 -5.42 -10.65
CA GLY A 421 -22.87 -6.39 -10.77
C GLY A 421 -21.92 -6.30 -9.57
N LEU A 422 -21.52 -7.46 -9.06
CA LEU A 422 -20.56 -7.64 -7.99
C LEU A 422 -19.44 -8.54 -8.48
N THR A 423 -18.20 -8.21 -8.14
CA THR A 423 -17.01 -9.04 -8.44
C THR A 423 -16.10 -9.10 -7.23
N TRP A 424 -15.40 -10.21 -7.03
CA TRP A 424 -14.44 -10.40 -5.93
C TRP A 424 -13.40 -11.47 -6.28
N GLU A 425 -12.40 -11.60 -5.42
CA GLU A 425 -11.33 -12.59 -5.52
C GLU A 425 -11.41 -13.62 -4.39
N ASN A 426 -11.37 -14.90 -4.75
CA ASN A 426 -11.29 -15.98 -3.79
C ASN A 426 -9.82 -16.25 -3.47
N THR A 427 -9.41 -16.05 -2.22
CA THR A 427 -8.02 -16.24 -1.78
C THR A 427 -7.71 -17.71 -1.49
N MET A 428 -8.74 -18.54 -1.34
CA MET A 428 -8.67 -20.00 -1.20
C MET A 428 -9.99 -20.65 -1.68
N PRO A 429 -10.07 -21.98 -1.80
CA PRO A 429 -11.32 -22.66 -2.15
C PRO A 429 -12.35 -22.57 -1.03
N TYR A 430 -13.60 -22.27 -1.39
CA TYR A 430 -14.72 -22.23 -0.45
C TYR A 430 -15.74 -23.35 -0.70
N SER A 431 -16.42 -23.80 0.35
CA SER A 431 -17.58 -24.70 0.21
C SER A 431 -18.78 -23.97 -0.40
N GLY A 432 -18.90 -22.67 -0.15
CA GLY A 432 -19.91 -21.77 -0.69
C GLY A 432 -19.65 -20.34 -0.25
N ILE A 433 -20.36 -19.39 -0.86
CA ILE A 433 -20.25 -17.95 -0.54
C ILE A 433 -21.64 -17.41 -0.22
N GLU A 434 -21.75 -16.71 0.91
CA GLU A 434 -22.94 -15.97 1.32
C GLU A 434 -22.81 -14.51 0.89
N LEU A 435 -23.87 -13.96 0.30
CA LEU A 435 -23.92 -12.59 -0.18
C LEU A 435 -25.09 -11.84 0.48
N ARG A 436 -24.81 -10.63 0.96
CA ARG A 436 -25.82 -9.76 1.58
C ARG A 436 -25.82 -8.37 1.00
N ARG A 437 -26.97 -7.71 1.12
CA ARG A 437 -27.22 -6.31 0.78
C ARG A 437 -27.82 -5.60 1.98
N ASN A 438 -27.18 -4.54 2.45
CA ASN A 438 -27.55 -3.79 3.65
C ASN A 438 -27.79 -4.73 4.85
N GLY A 439 -26.95 -5.75 5.00
CA GLY A 439 -27.07 -6.78 6.03
C GLY A 439 -28.18 -7.83 5.80
N THR A 440 -29.05 -7.64 4.80
CA THR A 440 -30.08 -8.60 4.39
C THR A 440 -29.50 -9.65 3.46
N LEU A 441 -29.81 -10.92 3.69
CA LEU A 441 -29.37 -12.03 2.83
C LEU A 441 -29.93 -11.90 1.40
N LEU A 442 -29.05 -11.90 0.40
CA LEU A 442 -29.43 -11.96 -1.01
C LEU A 442 -29.26 -13.37 -1.57
N GLU A 443 -28.12 -13.99 -1.27
CA GLU A 443 -27.83 -15.36 -1.66
C GLU A 443 -27.15 -16.07 -0.49
N ALA A 444 -27.66 -17.25 -0.15
CA ALA A 444 -27.21 -18.02 1.00
C ALA A 444 -26.02 -18.91 0.70
N SER A 445 -25.88 -19.35 -0.56
CA SER A 445 -24.87 -20.36 -0.91
C SER A 445 -24.56 -20.37 -2.41
N LEU A 446 -23.84 -19.35 -2.88
CA LEU A 446 -23.20 -19.42 -4.19
C LEU A 446 -22.16 -20.56 -4.22
N PRO A 447 -21.90 -21.17 -5.40
CA PRO A 447 -20.76 -22.06 -5.56
C PRO A 447 -19.48 -21.38 -5.07
N GLY A 448 -18.65 -22.07 -4.29
CA GLY A 448 -17.46 -21.46 -3.71
C GLY A 448 -16.37 -21.05 -4.70
N SER A 449 -16.50 -21.43 -5.98
CA SER A 449 -15.69 -20.93 -7.09
C SER A 449 -16.21 -19.64 -7.71
N SER A 450 -17.37 -19.13 -7.26
CA SER A 450 -17.95 -17.89 -7.80
C SER A 450 -17.05 -16.72 -7.46
N THR A 451 -16.85 -15.84 -8.43
CA THR A 451 -16.10 -14.58 -8.29
C THR A 451 -16.94 -13.37 -8.70
N SER A 452 -18.23 -13.60 -8.98
CA SER A 452 -19.15 -12.56 -9.39
C SER A 452 -20.61 -12.91 -9.08
N TYR A 453 -21.45 -11.89 -8.93
CA TYR A 453 -22.89 -12.02 -8.77
C TYR A 453 -23.60 -10.80 -9.37
N THR A 454 -24.84 -10.97 -9.84
CA THR A 454 -25.68 -9.84 -10.27
C THR A 454 -26.92 -9.76 -9.38
N ASP A 455 -27.04 -8.68 -8.61
CA ASP A 455 -28.28 -8.33 -7.91
C ASP A 455 -29.26 -7.70 -8.90
N ALA A 456 -30.21 -8.49 -9.38
CA ALA A 456 -31.18 -8.07 -10.38
C ALA A 456 -32.33 -7.21 -9.86
N SER A 457 -32.41 -6.96 -8.55
CA SER A 457 -33.49 -6.18 -7.93
C SER A 457 -32.94 -5.27 -6.84
N PRO A 458 -31.98 -4.39 -7.16
CA PRO A 458 -31.39 -3.48 -6.19
C PRO A 458 -32.40 -2.41 -5.74
N PRO A 459 -32.20 -1.77 -4.57
CA PRO A 459 -32.97 -0.60 -4.17
C PRO A 459 -32.94 0.48 -5.26
N ALA A 460 -34.05 1.20 -5.43
CA ALA A 460 -34.18 2.22 -6.49
C ALA A 460 -33.27 3.45 -6.27
N SER A 461 -32.83 3.71 -5.03
CA SER A 461 -31.95 4.82 -4.67
C SER A 461 -31.23 4.58 -3.34
N GLY A 462 -30.26 5.43 -3.01
CA GLY A 462 -29.55 5.45 -1.72
C GLY A 462 -28.25 4.63 -1.69
N LEU A 463 -27.47 4.77 -0.63
CA LEU A 463 -26.23 4.00 -0.45
C LEU A 463 -26.55 2.53 -0.15
N VAL A 464 -26.02 1.62 -0.98
CA VAL A 464 -26.21 0.18 -0.83
C VAL A 464 -24.88 -0.45 -0.49
N THR A 465 -24.83 -1.15 0.65
CA THR A 465 -23.68 -1.92 1.11
C THR A 465 -23.85 -3.38 0.71
N TYR A 466 -22.93 -3.92 -0.08
CA TYR A 466 -22.85 -5.34 -0.35
C TYR A 466 -21.78 -5.97 0.53
N SER A 467 -22.02 -7.20 0.98
CA SER A 467 -21.02 -7.99 1.70
C SER A 467 -20.97 -9.42 1.20
N VAL A 468 -19.76 -9.96 1.07
CA VAL A 468 -19.52 -11.37 0.76
C VAL A 468 -18.71 -12.02 1.88
N VAL A 469 -19.00 -13.28 2.16
CA VAL A 469 -18.25 -14.09 3.13
C VAL A 469 -18.35 -15.56 2.76
N PRO A 470 -17.30 -16.37 2.99
CA PRO A 470 -17.41 -17.82 2.88
C PRO A 470 -18.50 -18.36 3.82
N THR A 471 -19.21 -19.42 3.41
CA THR A 471 -20.26 -20.05 4.23
C THR A 471 -19.71 -20.88 5.39
N THR A 472 -18.40 -21.16 5.39
CA THR A 472 -17.70 -21.93 6.42
C THR A 472 -16.50 -21.15 6.94
N GLY A 473 -16.10 -21.43 8.19
CA GLY A 473 -14.99 -20.76 8.85
C GLY A 473 -15.38 -19.48 9.61
N THR A 474 -14.38 -18.66 9.91
CA THR A 474 -14.50 -17.45 10.75
C THR A 474 -14.02 -16.17 10.04
N ALA A 475 -13.91 -16.22 8.70
CA ALA A 475 -13.53 -15.06 7.90
C ALA A 475 -14.46 -13.87 8.14
N SER A 476 -13.86 -12.67 8.21
CA SER A 476 -14.60 -11.42 8.27
C SER A 476 -15.37 -11.18 6.97
N ARG A 477 -16.50 -10.49 7.06
CA ARG A 477 -17.26 -10.09 5.86
C ARG A 477 -16.49 -9.02 5.10
N THR A 478 -16.26 -9.26 3.82
CA THR A 478 -15.71 -8.26 2.92
C THR A 478 -16.84 -7.42 2.40
N THR A 479 -16.76 -6.10 2.60
CA THR A 479 -17.85 -5.17 2.29
C THR A 479 -17.44 -4.16 1.24
N THR A 480 -18.37 -3.79 0.38
CA THR A 480 -18.24 -2.65 -0.55
C THR A 480 -19.54 -1.85 -0.54
N GLN A 481 -19.46 -0.60 -0.96
CA GLN A 481 -20.63 0.27 -1.06
C GLN A 481 -20.76 0.83 -2.46
N ILE A 482 -22.00 0.89 -2.95
CA ILE A 482 -22.35 1.58 -4.18
C ILE A 482 -23.48 2.55 -3.90
N ASN A 483 -23.31 3.80 -4.30
CA ASN A 483 -24.37 4.77 -4.18
C ASN A 483 -25.36 4.59 -5.34
N LEU A 484 -26.55 4.11 -5.00
CA LEU A 484 -27.65 3.97 -5.95
C LEU A 484 -28.48 5.22 -6.10
N ALA A 485 -28.14 6.33 -5.40
CA ALA A 485 -28.72 7.64 -5.66
C ALA A 485 -28.89 7.80 -7.18
N GLY A 486 -30.12 8.09 -7.59
CA GLY A 486 -30.36 8.59 -8.94
C GLY A 486 -29.55 9.88 -9.16
N PRO A 487 -29.62 10.49 -10.35
CA PRO A 487 -29.04 11.82 -10.52
C PRO A 487 -29.45 12.71 -9.32
N PRO A 488 -28.55 13.59 -8.81
CA PRO A 488 -28.96 14.57 -7.82
C PRO A 488 -30.22 15.25 -8.37
N THR A 489 -31.29 15.23 -7.59
CA THR A 489 -32.67 15.55 -8.03
C THR A 489 -32.74 16.89 -8.78
N GLY A 490 -32.60 16.75 -10.09
CA GLY A 490 -32.81 17.68 -11.18
C GLY A 490 -33.20 16.81 -12.37
N ASN A 491 -34.04 17.31 -13.26
CA ASN A 491 -34.57 16.60 -14.43
C ASN A 491 -33.48 16.36 -15.52
N ALA A 492 -32.23 16.11 -15.14
CA ALA A 492 -31.18 15.76 -16.08
C ALA A 492 -31.50 14.41 -16.73
N LEU A 493 -31.85 14.44 -18.02
CA LEU A 493 -32.24 13.23 -18.77
C LEU A 493 -31.03 12.51 -19.37
N VAL A 494 -29.89 13.19 -19.52
CA VAL A 494 -28.64 12.59 -20.00
C VAL A 494 -27.50 12.97 -19.06
N TYR A 495 -26.75 11.98 -18.59
CA TYR A 495 -25.59 12.14 -17.71
C TYR A 495 -24.47 11.17 -18.10
N GLU A 496 -23.25 11.70 -18.31
CA GLU A 496 -22.02 10.92 -18.50
C GLU A 496 -20.90 11.43 -17.57
N PRO A 497 -20.68 10.80 -16.41
CA PRO A 497 -19.55 11.06 -15.50
C PRO A 497 -18.24 10.35 -15.87
N PHE A 498 -18.21 9.58 -16.97
CA PHE A 498 -17.02 8.82 -17.35
C PHE A 498 -16.45 7.93 -16.20
N ASP A 499 -17.32 7.34 -15.37
CA ASP A 499 -17.02 6.61 -14.11
C ASP A 499 -16.37 5.21 -14.33
N TYR A 500 -15.31 5.12 -15.15
CA TYR A 500 -14.66 3.86 -15.52
C TYR A 500 -13.47 3.48 -14.62
N VAL A 501 -13.32 2.18 -14.32
CA VAL A 501 -12.28 1.64 -13.42
C VAL A 501 -10.87 1.72 -14.03
N ILE A 502 -9.87 2.03 -13.21
CA ILE A 502 -8.45 2.06 -13.57
C ILE A 502 -7.98 0.66 -13.97
N GLY A 503 -7.36 0.53 -15.15
CA GLY A 503 -6.69 -0.73 -15.59
C GLY A 503 -7.49 -1.63 -16.55
N GLY A 504 -8.71 -1.26 -16.97
CA GLY A 504 -9.61 -2.16 -17.71
C GLY A 504 -10.10 -1.71 -19.10
N LEU A 505 -9.65 -0.58 -19.65
CA LEU A 505 -10.22 -0.08 -20.91
C LEU A 505 -9.61 -0.74 -22.16
N ASN A 506 -10.12 -1.91 -22.51
CA ASN A 506 -10.47 -2.17 -23.91
C ASN A 506 -11.88 -1.61 -24.09
N LEU A 507 -12.06 -0.57 -24.93
CA LEU A 507 -13.40 -0.06 -25.26
C LEU A 507 -14.20 -1.14 -26.00
N ARG A 508 -14.83 -2.03 -25.23
CA ARG A 508 -15.84 -2.97 -25.68
C ARG A 508 -17.11 -2.69 -24.89
N SER A 509 -18.06 -2.06 -25.58
CA SER A 509 -19.51 -2.18 -25.44
C SER A 509 -20.09 -2.63 -24.08
N GLY A 510 -20.85 -1.76 -23.39
CA GLY A 510 -21.83 -2.23 -22.41
C GLY A 510 -22.40 -1.23 -21.40
N ASP A 511 -21.67 -0.17 -21.04
CA ASP A 511 -21.97 0.57 -19.81
C ASP A 511 -22.91 1.76 -20.04
N SER A 512 -24.23 1.55 -20.07
CA SER A 512 -25.20 2.63 -20.21
C SER A 512 -25.29 3.49 -18.94
N GLU A 513 -24.89 4.76 -19.04
CA GLU A 513 -25.21 5.81 -18.07
C GLU A 513 -26.56 6.46 -18.44
N VAL A 514 -27.15 7.25 -17.54
CA VAL A 514 -28.53 7.76 -17.66
C VAL A 514 -28.70 8.54 -18.98
N GLY A 515 -29.65 8.12 -19.83
CA GLY A 515 -30.00 8.82 -21.08
C GLY A 515 -29.25 8.39 -22.34
N LEU A 516 -28.26 7.51 -22.22
CA LEU A 516 -27.43 7.05 -23.35
C LEU A 516 -27.76 5.60 -23.70
N ASP A 517 -27.81 5.30 -25.01
CA ASP A 517 -28.09 3.96 -25.53
C ASP A 517 -26.86 3.36 -26.20
N GLY A 518 -26.69 2.05 -26.04
CA GLY A 518 -25.70 1.29 -26.78
C GLY A 518 -24.23 1.53 -26.38
N ALA A 519 -23.36 0.92 -27.18
CA ALA A 519 -21.93 0.92 -26.99
C ALA A 519 -21.27 2.21 -27.47
N TRP A 520 -20.19 2.59 -26.79
CA TRP A 520 -19.28 3.61 -27.26
C TRP A 520 -18.56 3.18 -28.55
N ASN A 521 -18.72 3.98 -29.61
CA ASN A 521 -17.91 3.85 -30.82
C ASN A 521 -16.77 4.86 -30.74
N ALA A 522 -15.56 4.35 -30.47
CA ALA A 522 -14.36 5.17 -30.30
C ALA A 522 -13.25 4.77 -31.28
N ASN A 523 -12.55 5.77 -31.79
CA ASN A 523 -11.45 5.58 -32.75
C ASN A 523 -10.08 5.30 -32.09
N SER A 524 -10.01 5.10 -30.76
CA SER A 524 -8.78 4.83 -29.98
C SER A 524 -9.13 4.02 -28.74
N LEU A 525 -8.38 2.94 -28.45
CA LEU A 525 -8.61 1.98 -27.35
C LEU A 525 -7.73 2.25 -26.11
N THR A 526 -7.16 3.44 -25.97
CA THR A 526 -6.14 3.67 -24.95
C THR A 526 -6.77 3.97 -23.58
N PRO A 527 -6.31 3.34 -22.47
CA PRO A 527 -6.95 3.47 -21.16
C PRO A 527 -6.96 4.90 -20.65
N VAL A 528 -8.11 5.30 -20.10
CA VAL A 528 -8.32 6.57 -19.42
C VAL A 528 -7.92 6.44 -17.96
N THR A 529 -7.20 7.41 -17.42
CA THR A 529 -6.83 7.47 -16.00
C THR A 529 -7.66 8.54 -15.29
N ALA A 530 -8.18 8.23 -14.11
CA ALA A 530 -8.95 9.16 -13.28
C ALA A 530 -8.05 10.22 -12.59
N GLY A 531 -8.53 11.47 -12.46
CA GLY A 531 -8.00 12.44 -11.48
C GLY A 531 -7.97 13.95 -11.83
N SER A 532 -8.34 14.78 -10.83
CA SER A 532 -8.20 16.25 -10.61
C SER A 532 -9.19 17.24 -11.26
N LEU A 533 -10.24 16.79 -11.95
CA LEU A 533 -11.30 17.71 -12.35
C LEU A 533 -12.22 17.95 -11.15
N SER A 534 -12.18 19.17 -10.61
CA SER A 534 -13.10 19.64 -9.58
C SER A 534 -13.53 21.05 -9.95
N PHE A 535 -14.82 21.36 -9.84
CA PHE A 535 -15.31 22.71 -10.13
C PHE A 535 -16.42 23.12 -9.15
N GLY A 536 -16.12 24.10 -8.31
CA GLY A 536 -17.04 24.56 -7.28
C GLY A 536 -17.47 23.42 -6.36
N ALA A 537 -18.77 23.36 -6.06
CA ALA A 537 -19.42 22.29 -5.29
C ALA A 537 -20.05 21.20 -6.18
N LEU A 538 -19.72 21.15 -7.48
CA LEU A 538 -20.27 20.12 -8.35
C LEU A 538 -19.83 18.73 -7.89
N PRO A 539 -20.75 17.75 -7.76
CA PRO A 539 -20.34 16.37 -7.65
C PRO A 539 -19.56 16.03 -8.92
N VAL A 540 -18.33 15.57 -8.74
CA VAL A 540 -17.46 15.06 -9.79
C VAL A 540 -17.20 13.59 -9.46
N GLY A 541 -17.69 12.70 -10.31
CA GLY A 541 -17.38 11.28 -10.29
C GLY A 541 -16.45 10.95 -11.46
N GLY A 542 -15.59 9.95 -11.30
CA GLY A 542 -15.13 9.20 -12.47
C GLY A 542 -13.77 9.51 -13.06
N GLY A 543 -13.52 8.78 -14.15
CA GLY A 543 -12.39 8.98 -15.05
C GLY A 543 -12.61 10.19 -15.95
N LYS A 544 -11.59 10.60 -16.71
CA LYS A 544 -11.70 11.76 -17.61
C LYS A 544 -11.17 11.42 -18.99
N LEU A 545 -11.75 11.91 -20.07
CA LEU A 545 -11.12 11.71 -21.38
C LEU A 545 -9.88 12.60 -21.52
N SER A 546 -8.69 12.06 -21.24
CA SER A 546 -7.39 12.75 -21.33
C SER A 546 -6.55 12.34 -22.57
N ALA A 547 -5.43 13.01 -22.81
CA ALA A 547 -4.70 13.03 -24.07
C ALA A 547 -3.74 11.84 -24.31
N PHE A 548 -3.44 11.63 -25.61
CA PHE A 548 -2.44 10.68 -26.11
C PHE A 548 -1.45 11.38 -27.06
N SER A 549 -0.29 10.72 -27.28
CA SER A 549 0.97 11.22 -27.87
C SER A 549 0.89 12.28 -29.00
N ALA A 550 1.91 13.15 -29.04
CA ALA A 550 2.11 14.23 -30.03
C ALA A 550 2.17 13.81 -31.52
N ALA A 551 2.07 12.50 -31.83
CA ALA A 551 2.16 11.98 -33.19
C ALA A 551 0.80 11.81 -33.90
N GLN A 552 -0.34 11.89 -33.20
CA GLN A 552 -1.66 11.59 -33.78
C GLN A 552 -2.78 12.50 -33.22
N ASN A 553 -2.95 13.70 -33.78
CA ASN A 553 -3.93 14.72 -33.34
C ASN A 553 -5.41 14.41 -33.69
N ARG A 554 -5.89 13.14 -33.65
CA ARG A 554 -7.14 12.77 -34.35
C ARG A 554 -7.95 11.65 -33.70
N PHE A 555 -8.53 11.90 -32.53
CA PHE A 555 -9.41 10.91 -31.89
C PHE A 555 -10.74 11.54 -31.47
N GLY A 556 -11.79 10.73 -31.46
CA GLY A 556 -13.15 11.15 -31.16
C GLY A 556 -13.99 9.93 -30.81
N GLY A 557 -15.13 10.18 -30.20
CA GLY A 557 -16.10 9.16 -29.88
C GLY A 557 -17.52 9.66 -30.11
N SER A 558 -18.43 8.70 -30.22
CA SER A 558 -19.85 8.98 -30.34
C SER A 558 -20.62 7.94 -29.58
N ARG A 559 -21.76 8.37 -29.05
CA ARG A 559 -22.67 7.53 -28.32
C ARG A 559 -24.10 7.80 -28.75
N PRO A 560 -24.89 6.76 -29.09
CA PRO A 560 -26.32 6.93 -29.27
C PRO A 560 -26.94 7.44 -27.97
N ILE A 561 -27.90 8.34 -28.11
CA ILE A 561 -28.77 8.80 -27.02
C ILE A 561 -30.15 8.18 -27.25
N ARG A 562 -30.98 8.08 -26.21
CA ARG A 562 -32.38 7.73 -26.39
C ARG A 562 -33.12 8.86 -27.10
N ALA A 563 -33.05 8.89 -28.43
CA ALA A 563 -33.72 9.90 -29.25
C ALA A 563 -35.24 9.94 -28.97
N SER A 564 -35.85 8.77 -28.75
CA SER A 564 -37.25 8.67 -28.31
C SER A 564 -37.48 9.35 -26.97
N ALA A 565 -36.57 9.22 -25.99
CA ALA A 565 -36.71 9.87 -24.69
C ALA A 565 -36.57 11.40 -24.79
N LEU A 566 -35.64 11.92 -25.62
CA LEU A 566 -35.53 13.37 -25.84
C LEU A 566 -36.76 13.93 -26.56
N ALA A 567 -37.30 13.20 -27.54
CA ALA A 567 -38.51 13.58 -28.24
C ALA A 567 -39.77 13.48 -27.36
N GLU A 568 -39.93 12.39 -26.59
CA GLU A 568 -41.04 12.15 -25.65
C GLU A 568 -41.09 13.20 -24.53
N ASN A 569 -39.93 13.68 -24.07
CA ASN A 569 -39.81 14.78 -23.10
C ASN A 569 -39.85 16.17 -23.76
N GLY A 570 -40.07 16.22 -25.07
CA GLY A 570 -40.27 17.44 -25.84
C GLY A 570 -39.02 18.32 -26.01
N PHE A 571 -37.83 17.80 -25.74
CA PHE A 571 -36.58 18.54 -25.82
C PHE A 571 -36.10 18.80 -27.24
N LEU A 572 -36.61 18.06 -28.22
CA LEU A 572 -36.33 18.28 -29.65
C LEU A 572 -37.48 18.98 -30.37
N ASN A 573 -38.56 19.36 -29.65
CA ASN A 573 -39.68 20.07 -30.25
C ASN A 573 -39.28 21.48 -30.63
N ASP A 574 -39.84 21.97 -31.73
CA ASP A 574 -39.78 23.39 -32.08
C ASP A 574 -40.27 24.26 -30.91
N GLY A 575 -39.51 25.31 -30.58
CA GLY A 575 -39.77 26.20 -29.45
C GLY A 575 -39.31 25.68 -28.09
N ALA A 576 -38.80 24.45 -27.97
CA ALA A 576 -38.28 23.94 -26.71
C ALA A 576 -36.91 24.53 -26.35
N THR A 577 -36.52 24.38 -25.08
CA THR A 577 -35.21 24.77 -24.57
C THR A 577 -34.54 23.58 -23.91
N VAL A 578 -33.25 23.40 -24.19
CA VAL A 578 -32.40 22.38 -23.61
C VAL A 578 -31.18 23.04 -23.00
N TRP A 579 -30.87 22.69 -21.75
CA TRP A 579 -29.62 23.06 -21.12
C TRP A 579 -28.66 21.88 -21.18
N PHE A 580 -27.37 22.20 -21.27
CA PHE A 580 -26.31 21.21 -21.16
C PHE A 580 -25.12 21.77 -20.39
N SER A 581 -24.31 20.90 -19.81
CA SER A 581 -23.01 21.28 -19.25
C SER A 581 -21.98 20.20 -19.45
N PHE A 582 -20.72 20.58 -19.33
CA PHE A 582 -19.60 19.64 -19.18
C PHE A 582 -18.41 20.32 -18.55
N LEU A 583 -17.55 19.55 -17.90
CA LEU A 583 -16.25 19.99 -17.42
C LEU A 583 -15.22 19.85 -18.54
N ALA A 584 -14.53 20.96 -18.84
CA ALA A 584 -13.46 20.98 -19.82
C ALA A 584 -12.15 21.42 -19.16
N GLY A 585 -11.07 20.73 -19.47
CA GLY A 585 -9.74 21.01 -18.97
C GLY A 585 -8.68 20.94 -20.05
N LEU A 586 -7.45 21.31 -19.69
CA LEU A 586 -6.26 21.08 -20.50
C LEU A 586 -5.25 20.34 -19.63
N GLU A 587 -4.59 19.33 -20.19
CA GLU A 587 -3.50 18.71 -19.46
C GLU A 587 -2.33 19.67 -19.26
N GLU A 588 -1.50 19.39 -18.27
CA GLU A 588 -0.27 20.14 -18.04
C GLU A 588 0.69 20.02 -19.24
N GLY A 589 1.38 21.13 -19.56
CA GLY A 589 2.29 21.21 -20.71
C GLY A 589 1.60 21.22 -22.08
N THR A 590 0.29 21.49 -22.15
CA THR A 590 -0.45 21.58 -23.42
C THR A 590 -0.11 22.85 -24.20
N ASN A 591 0.15 22.71 -25.50
CA ASN A 591 0.21 23.85 -26.40
C ASN A 591 -1.20 24.43 -26.63
N ARG A 592 -1.51 25.50 -25.89
CA ARG A 592 -2.81 26.19 -25.91
C ARG A 592 -3.21 26.72 -27.30
N THR A 593 -2.31 26.84 -28.28
CA THR A 593 -2.66 27.27 -29.64
C THR A 593 -3.24 26.14 -30.50
N ASN A 594 -2.94 24.88 -30.18
CA ASN A 594 -3.40 23.71 -30.94
C ASN A 594 -4.54 22.93 -30.27
N THR A 595 -4.94 23.34 -29.07
CA THR A 595 -6.08 22.76 -28.37
C THR A 595 -7.35 22.89 -29.19
N ARG A 596 -8.00 21.75 -29.44
CA ARG A 596 -9.29 21.66 -30.12
C ARG A 596 -10.19 20.67 -29.37
N LEU A 597 -11.40 21.07 -29.01
CA LEU A 597 -12.44 20.18 -28.52
C LEU A 597 -13.75 20.55 -29.21
N ALA A 598 -14.52 19.58 -29.67
CA ALA A 598 -15.88 19.79 -30.14
C ALA A 598 -16.79 18.79 -29.45
N VAL A 599 -17.94 19.25 -28.95
CA VAL A 599 -19.00 18.42 -28.36
C VAL A 599 -20.31 18.85 -29.01
N ALA A 600 -21.09 17.91 -29.54
CA ALA A 600 -22.31 18.20 -30.28
C ALA A 600 -23.40 17.16 -30.01
N LEU A 601 -24.63 17.66 -29.90
CA LEU A 601 -25.84 16.87 -30.10
C LEU A 601 -26.12 16.86 -31.61
N ALA A 602 -26.24 15.68 -32.21
CA ALA A 602 -26.24 15.51 -33.66
C ALA A 602 -27.03 14.28 -34.13
N ALA A 603 -27.24 14.21 -35.44
CA ALA A 603 -27.84 13.06 -36.14
C ALA A 603 -26.83 11.96 -36.53
N GLY A 604 -25.57 12.09 -36.09
CA GLY A 604 -24.52 11.13 -36.37
C GLY A 604 -23.16 11.52 -35.82
N PRO A 605 -22.13 10.69 -36.03
CA PRO A 605 -20.79 10.94 -35.51
C PRO A 605 -20.01 11.95 -36.34
N PHE A 606 -19.00 12.59 -35.73
CA PHE A 606 -17.99 13.35 -36.46
C PHE A 606 -17.21 12.50 -37.48
N GLY A 607 -16.85 13.09 -38.63
CA GLY A 607 -16.03 12.42 -39.66
C GLY A 607 -14.61 12.07 -39.18
N THR A 608 -13.88 11.20 -39.90
CA THR A 608 -12.57 10.67 -39.46
C THR A 608 -11.34 11.41 -40.04
N GLY A 609 -11.52 12.40 -40.91
CA GLY A 609 -10.42 13.09 -41.60
C GLY A 609 -9.74 14.21 -40.79
N ASN A 610 -8.77 14.88 -41.41
CA ASN A 610 -7.71 15.64 -40.75
C ASN A 610 -8.10 17.07 -40.28
N ALA A 611 -9.20 17.61 -40.80
CA ALA A 611 -9.66 18.98 -40.58
C ALA A 611 -11.17 19.10 -40.27
N ASP A 612 -11.77 17.98 -39.83
CA ASP A 612 -13.18 17.72 -40.06
C ASP A 612 -14.02 17.93 -38.80
N PHE A 613 -14.56 19.13 -38.62
CA PHE A 613 -15.61 19.40 -37.62
C PHE A 613 -16.99 19.31 -38.27
N PHE A 614 -17.29 18.15 -38.84
CA PHE A 614 -18.55 17.93 -39.52
C PHE A 614 -19.18 16.60 -39.14
N ILE A 615 -20.50 16.53 -39.30
CA ILE A 615 -21.29 15.35 -38.99
C ILE A 615 -21.42 14.47 -40.24
N THR A 616 -21.19 13.16 -40.08
CA THR A 616 -21.20 12.20 -41.19
C THR A 616 -22.62 11.93 -41.71
N GLY A 617 -23.63 12.01 -40.84
CA GLY A 617 -25.05 11.89 -41.19
C GLY A 617 -25.87 13.02 -40.58
N GLY A 618 -26.39 13.93 -41.40
CA GLY A 618 -27.23 15.05 -40.94
C GLY A 618 -26.43 16.21 -40.32
N THR A 619 -27.04 16.95 -39.40
CA THR A 619 -26.46 18.16 -38.79
C THR A 619 -26.24 17.99 -37.29
N GLY A 620 -25.58 18.96 -36.65
CA GLY A 620 -25.43 19.00 -35.20
C GLY A 620 -25.23 20.41 -34.66
N VAL A 621 -25.43 20.57 -33.36
CA VAL A 621 -25.23 21.83 -32.64
C VAL A 621 -24.55 21.59 -31.29
N GLY A 622 -23.69 22.51 -30.87
CA GLY A 622 -22.97 22.37 -29.59
C GLY A 622 -21.83 23.36 -29.44
N VAL A 623 -20.69 22.87 -28.97
CA VAL A 623 -19.53 23.70 -28.59
C VAL A 623 -18.32 23.34 -29.43
N SER A 624 -17.61 24.36 -29.91
CA SER A 624 -16.24 24.24 -30.41
C SER A 624 -15.31 25.06 -29.52
N ILE A 625 -14.32 24.40 -28.93
CA ILE A 625 -13.23 25.02 -28.19
C ILE A 625 -12.00 25.00 -29.11
N SER A 626 -11.60 26.16 -29.59
CA SER A 626 -10.39 26.32 -30.41
C SER A 626 -9.42 27.27 -29.73
N ALA A 627 -8.17 26.86 -29.58
CA ALA A 627 -7.14 27.57 -28.82
C ALA A 627 -7.58 27.90 -27.36
N GLY A 628 -8.30 26.97 -26.73
CA GLY A 628 -8.83 27.11 -25.36
C GLY A 628 -10.01 28.07 -25.22
N ILE A 629 -10.59 28.56 -26.33
CA ILE A 629 -11.71 29.49 -26.32
C ILE A 629 -13.00 28.77 -26.72
N PRO A 630 -14.00 28.64 -25.82
CA PRO A 630 -15.28 28.03 -26.14
C PRO A 630 -16.13 28.94 -27.03
N ARG A 631 -16.71 28.37 -28.08
CA ARG A 631 -17.60 29.03 -29.05
C ARG A 631 -18.83 28.18 -29.28
N ALA A 632 -19.98 28.85 -29.30
CA ALA A 632 -21.22 28.25 -29.78
C ALA A 632 -21.04 27.90 -31.27
N ALA A 633 -21.37 26.68 -31.65
CA ALA A 633 -21.08 26.14 -32.96
C ALA A 633 -22.24 25.31 -33.53
N SER A 634 -22.46 25.42 -34.84
CA SER A 634 -23.22 24.45 -35.61
C SER A 634 -22.28 23.65 -36.52
N PHE A 635 -22.62 22.38 -36.70
CA PHE A 635 -21.80 21.39 -37.40
C PHE A 635 -22.61 20.90 -38.61
N PRO A 636 -22.22 21.28 -39.84
CA PRO A 636 -22.95 20.87 -41.04
C PRO A 636 -22.72 19.38 -41.37
N ALA A 637 -23.58 18.87 -42.26
CA ALA A 637 -23.43 17.56 -42.87
C ALA A 637 -22.28 17.53 -43.90
N GLY A 638 -21.50 16.45 -43.94
CA GLY A 638 -20.45 16.27 -44.95
C GLY A 638 -19.25 17.22 -44.76
N SER A 639 -18.33 17.34 -45.72
CA SER A 639 -17.05 18.03 -45.47
C SER A 639 -17.19 19.55 -45.22
N GLY A 640 -16.76 20.04 -44.05
CA GLY A 640 -16.75 21.47 -43.71
C GLY A 640 -16.17 21.83 -42.33
N SER A 641 -15.89 23.12 -42.13
CA SER A 641 -15.56 23.69 -40.81
C SER A 641 -16.83 24.04 -40.03
N PRO A 642 -16.80 24.07 -38.69
CA PRO A 642 -17.99 24.41 -37.92
C PRO A 642 -18.30 25.89 -38.12
N VAL A 643 -19.58 26.23 -38.18
CA VAL A 643 -19.99 27.64 -38.17
C VAL A 643 -19.96 28.09 -36.72
N THR A 644 -18.98 28.92 -36.36
CA THR A 644 -18.80 29.43 -35.00
C THR A 644 -19.17 30.90 -34.89
N ALA A 645 -19.80 31.31 -33.79
CA ALA A 645 -20.03 32.72 -33.53
C ALA A 645 -18.74 33.53 -33.28
N SER A 646 -18.79 34.82 -33.60
CA SER A 646 -17.85 35.82 -33.06
C SER A 646 -18.13 36.02 -31.57
N ASN A 647 -17.08 36.09 -30.74
CA ASN A 647 -17.24 36.27 -29.29
C ASN A 647 -17.58 37.73 -28.96
N ASN A 648 -18.40 37.94 -27.92
CA ASN A 648 -18.84 39.28 -27.53
C ASN A 648 -17.90 40.02 -26.55
N SER A 649 -16.80 39.42 -26.03
CA SER A 649 -15.81 40.07 -25.15
C SER A 649 -14.54 39.21 -24.89
N PRO A 650 -13.44 39.72 -24.29
CA PRO A 650 -12.12 39.08 -24.34
C PRO A 650 -11.96 37.91 -23.35
N GLN A 651 -11.43 36.80 -23.89
CA GLN A 651 -10.58 35.80 -23.23
C GLN A 651 -11.06 35.18 -21.90
N SER A 652 -12.08 34.32 -21.91
CA SER A 652 -12.04 33.15 -21.01
C SER A 652 -11.22 32.05 -21.70
N GLN A 653 -9.90 32.05 -21.49
CA GLN A 653 -9.11 30.86 -21.82
C GLN A 653 -9.48 29.80 -20.78
N VAL A 654 -9.97 28.64 -21.21
CA VAL A 654 -10.09 27.46 -20.35
C VAL A 654 -8.67 27.13 -19.89
N GLY A 655 -8.32 27.58 -18.69
CA GLY A 655 -6.93 27.73 -18.30
C GLY A 655 -6.37 26.55 -17.52
N GLN A 656 -7.21 25.88 -16.72
CA GLN A 656 -6.75 24.81 -15.85
C GLN A 656 -7.86 23.90 -15.28
N HIS A 657 -9.00 23.76 -15.98
CA HIS A 657 -10.26 23.03 -15.62
C HIS A 657 -11.42 24.00 -15.33
N GLY A 658 -12.51 23.95 -16.11
CA GLY A 658 -13.66 24.85 -15.98
C GLY A 658 -14.97 24.28 -16.51
N LEU A 659 -16.08 24.71 -15.92
CA LEU A 659 -17.44 24.35 -16.34
C LEU A 659 -17.90 25.19 -17.53
N ILE A 660 -18.32 24.51 -18.60
CA ILE A 660 -19.03 25.14 -19.71
C ILE A 660 -20.49 24.76 -19.60
N VAL A 661 -21.37 25.76 -19.61
CA VAL A 661 -22.83 25.57 -19.64
C VAL A 661 -23.37 26.14 -20.93
N GLY A 662 -24.21 25.39 -21.62
CA GLY A 662 -24.90 25.84 -22.81
C GLY A 662 -26.41 25.78 -22.67
N LYS A 663 -27.07 26.68 -23.40
CA LYS A 663 -28.51 26.75 -23.56
C LYS A 663 -28.82 26.74 -25.04
N ILE A 664 -29.59 25.75 -25.48
CA ILE A 664 -30.15 25.67 -26.83
C ILE A 664 -31.62 26.04 -26.75
N THR A 665 -32.06 26.96 -27.60
CA THR A 665 -33.46 27.30 -27.81
C THR A 665 -33.80 27.05 -29.26
N TRP A 666 -34.67 26.09 -29.51
CA TRP A 666 -35.10 25.73 -30.86
C TRP A 666 -36.06 26.79 -31.41
N GLY A 667 -35.98 27.04 -32.70
CA GLY A 667 -36.91 27.93 -33.39
C GLY A 667 -38.35 27.50 -33.16
N ALA A 668 -39.27 28.45 -32.99
CA ALA A 668 -40.67 28.16 -32.67
C ALA A 668 -41.44 27.39 -33.78
N THR A 669 -40.85 27.27 -34.97
CA THR A 669 -41.36 26.54 -36.13
C THR A 669 -40.20 25.98 -36.93
N ALA A 670 -40.38 24.85 -37.60
CA ALA A 670 -39.40 24.28 -38.52
C ALA A 670 -38.81 25.33 -39.49
N GLY A 671 -37.49 25.44 -39.53
CA GLY A 671 -36.76 26.41 -40.34
C GLY A 671 -36.63 27.82 -39.75
N ALA A 672 -37.23 28.10 -38.59
CA ALA A 672 -36.88 29.28 -37.80
C ALA A 672 -35.46 29.15 -37.22
N ALA A 673 -34.86 30.27 -36.83
CA ALA A 673 -33.52 30.28 -36.28
C ALA A 673 -33.49 29.67 -34.87
N ASP A 674 -32.66 28.64 -34.71
CA ASP A 674 -32.24 28.08 -33.43
C ASP A 674 -31.15 28.96 -32.83
N THR A 675 -31.12 29.06 -31.51
CA THR A 675 -30.11 29.83 -30.80
C THR A 675 -29.38 28.94 -29.80
N ILE A 676 -28.06 28.96 -29.85
CA ILE A 676 -27.19 28.36 -28.83
C ILE A 676 -26.38 29.45 -28.14
N GLN A 677 -26.51 29.50 -26.82
CA GLN A 677 -25.80 30.42 -25.93
C GLN A 677 -24.87 29.62 -25.02
N LEU A 678 -23.63 30.06 -24.86
CA LEU A 678 -22.69 29.50 -23.91
C LEU A 678 -22.44 30.45 -22.76
N TYR A 679 -22.23 29.88 -21.59
CA TYR A 679 -21.92 30.53 -20.34
C TYR A 679 -20.71 29.82 -19.72
N ALA A 680 -19.90 30.58 -18.99
CA ALA A 680 -18.84 30.04 -18.12
C ALA A 680 -19.12 30.54 -16.70
N PRO A 681 -19.89 29.79 -15.90
CA PRO A 681 -20.13 30.11 -14.50
C PRO A 681 -18.82 30.19 -13.71
N GLY A 682 -18.85 30.95 -12.61
CA GLY A 682 -17.77 30.93 -11.62
C GLY A 682 -17.81 29.67 -10.75
N THR A 683 -16.89 29.56 -9.80
CA THR A 683 -16.86 28.47 -8.81
C THR A 683 -18.07 28.49 -7.86
N ASP A 684 -18.80 29.60 -7.82
CA ASP A 684 -20.07 29.77 -7.10
C ASP A 684 -21.28 29.17 -7.86
N LEU A 685 -21.06 28.66 -9.08
CA LEU A 685 -22.08 28.09 -9.95
C LEU A 685 -23.22 29.06 -10.31
N ALA A 686 -23.05 30.36 -10.10
CA ALA A 686 -24.05 31.35 -10.49
C ALA A 686 -24.06 31.51 -12.01
N LEU A 687 -25.26 31.47 -12.63
CA LEU A 687 -25.40 31.71 -14.07
C LEU A 687 -25.04 33.16 -14.39
N PRO A 688 -24.02 33.43 -15.23
CA PRO A 688 -23.68 34.79 -15.63
C PRO A 688 -24.80 35.43 -16.46
N ALA A 689 -25.06 36.72 -16.24
CA ALA A 689 -26.12 37.45 -16.94
C ALA A 689 -25.87 37.61 -18.46
N THR A 690 -24.61 37.55 -18.91
CA THR A 690 -24.23 37.69 -20.32
C THR A 690 -23.57 36.40 -20.82
N PRO A 691 -24.04 35.79 -21.92
CA PRO A 691 -23.39 34.64 -22.51
C PRO A 691 -22.02 35.02 -23.11
N ILE A 692 -21.05 34.12 -23.01
CA ILE A 692 -19.70 34.30 -23.57
C ILE A 692 -19.68 34.10 -25.10
N SER A 693 -20.65 33.36 -25.62
CA SER A 693 -20.85 33.13 -27.05
C SER A 693 -22.33 32.92 -27.35
N THR A 694 -22.82 33.46 -28.46
CA THR A 694 -24.19 33.23 -28.94
C THR A 694 -24.14 33.04 -30.45
N LEU A 695 -24.67 31.90 -30.92
CA LEU A 695 -24.83 31.61 -32.34
C LEU A 695 -26.32 31.41 -32.63
N SER A 696 -26.81 32.08 -33.67
CA SER A 696 -28.09 31.76 -34.30
C SER A 696 -27.83 31.02 -35.60
N THR A 697 -28.48 29.87 -35.78
CA THR A 697 -28.31 28.95 -36.90
C THR A 697 -29.66 28.30 -37.21
N THR A 698 -29.75 27.49 -38.25
CA THR A 698 -30.90 26.60 -38.47
C THR A 698 -30.37 25.18 -38.59
N VAL A 699 -30.77 24.29 -37.70
CA VAL A 699 -30.44 22.86 -37.73
C VAL A 699 -31.72 22.04 -37.69
N ASP A 700 -31.67 20.82 -38.21
CA ASP A 700 -32.80 19.88 -38.12
C ASP A 700 -32.56 18.92 -36.95
N GLN A 701 -33.15 19.25 -35.81
CA GLN A 701 -33.03 18.50 -34.57
C GLN A 701 -33.90 17.24 -34.53
N SER A 702 -34.81 17.04 -35.50
CA SER A 702 -35.72 15.88 -35.53
C SER A 702 -35.02 14.54 -35.69
N THR A 703 -33.77 14.58 -36.16
CA THR A 703 -32.91 13.41 -36.39
C THR A 703 -31.82 13.24 -35.34
N PHE A 704 -31.81 14.07 -34.28
CA PHE A 704 -30.75 14.01 -33.27
C PHE A 704 -30.90 12.80 -32.36
N ASP A 705 -29.95 11.88 -32.51
CA ASP A 705 -29.92 10.60 -31.79
C ASP A 705 -28.53 10.27 -31.26
N THR A 706 -27.57 11.18 -31.40
CA THR A 706 -26.17 10.92 -31.11
C THR A 706 -25.54 12.09 -30.35
N LEU A 707 -24.88 11.77 -29.24
CA LEU A 707 -23.90 12.65 -28.62
C LEU A 707 -22.55 12.33 -29.24
N THR A 708 -21.91 13.30 -29.87
CA THR A 708 -20.60 13.11 -30.50
C THR A 708 -19.62 14.18 -30.06
N PHE A 709 -18.36 13.81 -29.95
CA PHE A 709 -17.30 14.74 -29.62
C PHE A 709 -15.98 14.34 -30.28
N ARG A 710 -15.11 15.33 -30.42
CA ARG A 710 -13.83 15.20 -31.09
C ARG A 710 -12.79 16.06 -30.40
N ARG A 711 -11.54 15.58 -30.35
CA ARG A 711 -10.43 16.27 -29.69
C ARG A 711 -9.19 16.45 -30.57
N GLY A 712 -8.40 17.47 -30.24
CA GLY A 712 -7.05 17.79 -30.73
C GLY A 712 -6.01 17.70 -29.59
N ASP A 713 -5.01 18.59 -29.56
CA ASP A 713 -3.89 18.50 -28.60
C ASP A 713 -4.34 18.71 -27.15
N LYS A 714 -4.34 17.60 -26.41
CA LYS A 714 -4.49 17.48 -24.96
C LYS A 714 -5.66 18.20 -24.23
N PRO A 715 -6.89 18.25 -24.77
CA PRO A 715 -8.05 18.64 -23.99
C PRO A 715 -8.51 17.49 -23.08
N ILE A 716 -9.13 17.86 -21.97
CA ILE A 716 -9.80 16.97 -21.02
C ILE A 716 -11.30 17.26 -21.08
N LEU A 717 -12.13 16.22 -21.07
CA LEU A 717 -13.60 16.31 -21.01
C LEU A 717 -14.13 15.35 -19.95
N ASP A 718 -15.12 15.81 -19.18
CA ASP A 718 -15.81 15.04 -18.15
C ASP A 718 -17.22 15.61 -17.86
N GLU A 719 -18.04 14.87 -17.11
CA GLU A 719 -19.29 15.34 -16.48
C GLU A 719 -20.30 15.97 -17.46
N ILE A 720 -20.60 15.27 -18.56
CA ILE A 720 -21.56 15.76 -19.56
C ILE A 720 -22.99 15.59 -19.05
N ARG A 721 -23.77 16.68 -19.02
CA ARG A 721 -25.15 16.71 -18.51
C ARG A 721 -26.08 17.40 -19.50
N PHE A 722 -27.32 16.93 -19.60
CA PHE A 722 -28.42 17.63 -20.29
C PHE A 722 -29.68 17.65 -19.44
N GLY A 723 -30.39 18.78 -19.41
CA GLY A 723 -31.61 18.97 -18.63
C GLY A 723 -32.52 20.07 -19.14
N ALA A 724 -33.68 20.25 -18.47
CA ALA A 724 -34.69 21.24 -18.84
C ALA A 724 -34.35 22.65 -18.35
N SER A 725 -33.51 22.76 -17.32
CA SER A 725 -33.16 24.00 -16.65
C SER A 725 -31.65 24.09 -16.37
N TYR A 726 -31.22 25.29 -15.97
CA TYR A 726 -29.85 25.52 -15.53
C TYR A 726 -29.48 24.64 -14.32
N ASP A 727 -30.38 24.54 -13.33
CA ASP A 727 -30.14 23.77 -12.11
C ASP A 727 -29.96 22.27 -12.38
N ASP A 728 -30.66 21.74 -13.40
CA ASP A 728 -30.52 20.34 -13.83
C ASP A 728 -29.10 20.01 -14.30
N VAL A 729 -28.40 20.98 -14.89
CA VAL A 729 -27.05 20.76 -15.45
C VAL A 729 -25.93 21.17 -14.49
N ILE A 730 -26.24 22.01 -13.48
CA ILE A 730 -25.27 22.37 -12.44
C ILE A 730 -25.47 21.66 -11.09
N GLY A 731 -26.47 20.77 -10.95
CA GLY A 731 -26.67 19.99 -9.73
C GLY A 731 -26.98 20.80 -8.47
N ALA A 732 -27.50 22.03 -8.61
CA ALA A 732 -27.79 22.94 -7.51
C ALA A 732 -29.08 22.53 -6.77
N GLY A 733 -28.92 21.62 -5.80
CA GLY A 733 -29.93 21.28 -4.79
C GLY A 733 -29.32 20.59 -3.56
N ASN A 734 -27.98 20.60 -3.45
CA ASN A 734 -27.25 19.67 -2.62
C ASN A 734 -26.37 20.38 -1.59
N THR A 735 -26.97 21.00 -0.58
CA THR A 735 -26.20 21.36 0.62
C THR A 735 -26.09 20.10 1.46
N PRO A 736 -24.89 19.55 1.71
CA PRO A 736 -24.76 18.43 2.63
C PRO A 736 -25.19 18.87 4.03
N PRO A 737 -25.84 17.98 4.81
CA PRO A 737 -26.09 18.26 6.21
C PRO A 737 -24.75 18.51 6.91
N THR A 738 -24.75 19.32 7.95
CA THR A 738 -23.58 19.47 8.82
C THR A 738 -23.72 18.56 10.03
N ILE A 739 -22.60 18.02 10.49
CA ILE A 739 -22.50 17.30 11.77
C ILE A 739 -21.38 17.98 12.56
N SER A 740 -21.65 18.38 13.80
CA SER A 740 -20.58 18.91 14.67
C SER A 740 -19.62 17.80 15.07
N ALA A 741 -18.34 18.16 15.30
CA ALA A 741 -17.35 17.23 15.81
C ALA A 741 -17.81 16.54 17.10
N ILE A 742 -17.49 15.25 17.21
CA ILE A 742 -17.62 14.44 18.43
C ILE A 742 -16.19 14.16 18.90
N VAL A 743 -15.92 14.38 20.17
CA VAL A 743 -14.59 14.14 20.73
C VAL A 743 -14.37 12.64 20.90
N ASP A 744 -13.17 12.17 20.59
CA ASP A 744 -12.73 10.79 20.83
C ASP A 744 -13.02 10.35 22.28
N GLN A 745 -13.39 9.09 22.45
CA GLN A 745 -13.80 8.52 23.71
C GLN A 745 -12.87 7.39 24.12
N THR A 746 -12.63 7.27 25.42
CA THR A 746 -11.94 6.11 26.01
C THR A 746 -12.81 5.52 27.12
N ILE A 747 -13.17 4.24 27.01
CA ILE A 747 -14.00 3.54 28.00
C ILE A 747 -13.43 2.14 28.30
N PRO A 748 -13.65 1.57 29.49
CA PRO A 748 -13.24 0.20 29.80
C PRO A 748 -14.13 -0.85 29.11
N SER A 749 -13.56 -2.02 28.84
CA SER A 749 -14.28 -3.19 28.31
C SER A 749 -15.50 -3.57 29.19
N GLY A 750 -16.67 -3.73 28.58
CA GLY A 750 -17.94 -3.95 29.30
C GLY A 750 -18.63 -2.66 29.80
N GLY A 751 -18.07 -1.48 29.54
CA GLY A 751 -18.73 -0.19 29.70
C GLY A 751 -19.47 0.28 28.44
N SER A 752 -20.26 1.35 28.56
CA SER A 752 -20.86 2.09 27.44
C SER A 752 -20.44 3.55 27.51
N THR A 753 -20.41 4.26 26.38
CA THR A 753 -20.26 5.72 26.42
C THR A 753 -21.47 6.36 27.11
N SER A 754 -21.32 7.58 27.63
CA SER A 754 -22.48 8.45 27.85
C SER A 754 -23.15 8.79 26.52
N ALA A 755 -24.35 9.38 26.57
CA ALA A 755 -24.98 9.95 25.37
C ALA A 755 -24.15 11.15 24.87
N LEU A 756 -23.30 10.92 23.87
CA LEU A 756 -22.40 11.93 23.32
C LEU A 756 -23.21 12.87 22.45
N ALA A 757 -23.29 14.14 22.84
CA ALA A 757 -24.05 15.13 22.12
C ALA A 757 -23.33 15.57 20.84
N PHE A 758 -24.11 15.72 19.77
CA PHE A 758 -23.68 16.37 18.54
C PHE A 758 -24.86 17.13 17.93
N THR A 759 -24.57 18.16 17.14
CA THR A 759 -25.58 18.90 16.40
C THR A 759 -25.57 18.53 14.94
N VAL A 760 -26.76 18.50 14.35
CA VAL A 760 -26.97 18.40 12.91
C VAL A 760 -27.71 19.65 12.41
N GLY A 761 -27.32 20.20 11.26
CA GLY A 761 -27.93 21.43 10.74
C GLY A 761 -27.52 21.76 9.31
N GLY A 762 -28.02 22.87 8.74
CA GLY A 762 -27.67 23.29 7.37
C GLY A 762 -28.84 23.74 6.48
N GLY A 763 -29.82 24.50 6.99
CA GLY A 763 -30.87 25.07 6.12
C GLY A 763 -31.70 24.05 5.32
N GLU A 764 -31.72 22.79 5.76
CA GLU A 764 -32.41 21.69 5.09
C GLU A 764 -33.92 21.90 5.09
N SER A 765 -34.59 21.68 3.96
CA SER A 765 -36.06 21.69 3.87
C SER A 765 -36.71 20.30 3.99
N GLY A 766 -35.93 19.24 4.24
CA GLY A 766 -36.35 17.84 4.21
C GLY A 766 -36.07 17.01 5.49
N PRO A 767 -36.64 15.79 5.62
CA PRO A 767 -36.44 14.92 6.77
C PRO A 767 -35.01 14.34 6.81
N LEU A 768 -34.32 14.53 7.94
CA LEU A 768 -32.96 14.05 8.16
C LEU A 768 -32.96 12.63 8.76
N THR A 769 -32.31 11.69 8.07
CA THR A 769 -32.05 10.33 8.54
C THR A 769 -30.64 10.24 9.11
N LEU A 770 -30.46 9.55 10.23
CA LEU A 770 -29.15 9.33 10.85
C LEU A 770 -28.84 7.85 10.87
N SER A 771 -27.59 7.50 10.56
CA SER A 771 -27.05 6.16 10.75
C SER A 771 -25.66 6.24 11.38
N ALA A 772 -25.20 5.11 11.93
CA ALA A 772 -23.88 5.02 12.52
C ALA A 772 -23.24 3.66 12.22
N SER A 773 -21.92 3.64 12.08
CA SER A 773 -21.14 2.43 11.79
C SER A 773 -19.84 2.40 12.60
N SER A 774 -19.25 1.22 12.69
CA SER A 774 -18.02 0.93 13.42
C SER A 774 -17.00 0.31 12.46
N SER A 775 -15.74 0.74 12.53
CA SER A 775 -14.64 0.14 11.76
C SER A 775 -14.21 -1.23 12.30
N ASN A 776 -14.58 -1.57 13.53
CA ASN A 776 -14.33 -2.86 14.17
C ASN A 776 -15.64 -3.42 14.73
N ASN A 777 -16.37 -4.18 13.91
CA ASN A 777 -17.65 -4.79 14.28
C ASN A 777 -17.51 -5.94 15.31
N THR A 778 -16.30 -6.47 15.51
CA THR A 778 -16.01 -7.44 16.58
C THR A 778 -15.99 -6.75 17.94
N LEU A 779 -15.39 -5.56 18.01
CA LEU A 779 -15.33 -4.75 19.24
C LEU A 779 -16.63 -3.99 19.48
N VAL A 780 -17.22 -3.39 18.44
CA VAL A 780 -18.48 -2.64 18.50
C VAL A 780 -19.37 -3.05 17.32
N PRO A 781 -20.26 -4.04 17.50
CA PRO A 781 -21.26 -4.39 16.51
C PRO A 781 -22.18 -3.19 16.22
N GLY A 782 -22.64 -3.04 14.96
CA GLY A 782 -23.54 -1.94 14.58
C GLY A 782 -24.83 -1.85 15.42
N GLY A 783 -25.37 -2.99 15.87
CA GLY A 783 -26.54 -3.03 16.77
C GLY A 783 -26.28 -2.46 18.18
N ASN A 784 -25.01 -2.25 18.54
CA ASN A 784 -24.61 -1.67 19.81
C ASN A 784 -24.33 -0.16 19.72
N ILE A 785 -24.61 0.47 18.58
CA ILE A 785 -24.57 1.92 18.41
C ILE A 785 -26.01 2.42 18.37
N SER A 786 -26.37 3.24 19.35
CA SER A 786 -27.72 3.79 19.47
C SER A 786 -27.70 5.30 19.22
N LEU A 787 -28.51 5.75 18.26
CA LEU A 787 -28.71 7.16 17.95
C LEU A 787 -29.98 7.68 18.63
N GLY A 788 -29.87 8.85 19.25
CA GLY A 788 -30.95 9.49 20.00
C GLY A 788 -31.03 11.00 19.75
N GLY A 789 -31.87 11.66 20.55
CA GLY A 789 -32.15 13.10 20.41
C GLY A 789 -33.15 13.43 19.30
N SER A 790 -33.48 14.71 19.15
CA SER A 790 -34.52 15.20 18.22
C SER A 790 -34.15 16.57 17.65
N GLY A 791 -34.68 16.87 16.46
CA GLY A 791 -34.35 18.11 15.74
C GLY A 791 -32.86 18.23 15.44
N ALA A 792 -32.28 19.41 15.69
CA ALA A 792 -30.86 19.67 15.48
C ALA A 792 -29.95 19.06 16.56
N ASN A 793 -30.48 18.68 17.73
CA ASN A 793 -29.69 18.17 18.84
C ASN A 793 -29.80 16.64 18.92
N ARG A 794 -28.70 15.94 18.65
CA ARG A 794 -28.64 14.49 18.53
C ARG A 794 -27.62 13.92 19.51
N THR A 795 -27.76 12.63 19.78
CA THR A 795 -26.84 11.90 20.65
C THR A 795 -26.45 10.57 20.05
N VAL A 796 -25.24 10.11 20.32
CA VAL A 796 -24.82 8.73 20.04
C VAL A 796 -24.36 8.06 21.33
N THR A 797 -24.80 6.82 21.53
CA THR A 797 -24.34 5.94 22.62
C THR A 797 -23.74 4.69 22.01
N VAL A 798 -22.53 4.32 22.43
CA VAL A 798 -21.79 3.18 21.89
C VAL A 798 -21.50 2.19 23.01
N THR A 799 -21.82 0.90 22.79
CA THR A 799 -21.60 -0.18 23.76
C THR A 799 -20.73 -1.29 23.16
N PRO A 800 -19.41 -1.32 23.43
CA PRO A 800 -18.55 -2.42 23.00
C PRO A 800 -18.98 -3.79 23.54
N VAL A 801 -18.53 -4.85 22.87
CA VAL A 801 -18.70 -6.22 23.37
C VAL A 801 -17.85 -6.40 24.63
N SER A 802 -18.48 -6.92 25.69
CA SER A 802 -17.80 -7.20 26.96
C SER A 802 -16.66 -8.21 26.77
N GLY A 803 -15.52 -7.96 27.40
CA GLY A 803 -14.33 -8.81 27.32
C GLY A 803 -13.42 -8.54 26.12
N PHE A 804 -13.79 -7.62 25.22
CA PHE A 804 -12.95 -7.19 24.11
C PHE A 804 -12.36 -5.81 24.39
N SER A 805 -11.14 -5.59 23.89
CA SER A 805 -10.40 -4.33 23.95
C SER A 805 -9.85 -3.97 22.58
N GLY A 806 -9.36 -2.73 22.45
CA GLY A 806 -8.83 -2.19 21.20
C GLY A 806 -9.54 -0.90 20.82
N SER A 807 -9.33 -0.43 19.60
CA SER A 807 -9.94 0.80 19.09
C SER A 807 -10.95 0.50 17.97
N SER A 808 -12.01 1.30 17.90
CA SER A 808 -12.90 1.36 16.74
C SER A 808 -13.20 2.81 16.38
N THR A 809 -13.12 3.14 15.10
CA THR A 809 -13.62 4.41 14.59
C THR A 809 -15.12 4.32 14.43
N ILE A 810 -15.85 5.17 15.15
CA ILE A 810 -17.31 5.27 15.05
C ILE A 810 -17.63 6.42 14.10
N THR A 811 -18.36 6.11 13.03
CA THR A 811 -18.76 7.08 12.00
C THR A 811 -20.25 7.31 12.07
N ILE A 812 -20.66 8.56 12.23
CA ILE A 812 -22.04 9.01 12.17
C ILE A 812 -22.30 9.60 10.79
N THR A 813 -23.39 9.19 10.15
CA THR A 813 -23.83 9.70 8.85
C THR A 813 -25.17 10.39 9.00
N ALA A 814 -25.26 11.62 8.52
CA ALA A 814 -26.50 12.37 8.37
C ALA A 814 -26.86 12.42 6.89
N ASP A 815 -28.13 12.16 6.58
CA ASP A 815 -28.66 12.08 5.22
C ASP A 815 -29.95 12.91 5.15
N ASN A 816 -29.99 13.93 4.30
CA ASN A 816 -31.18 14.77 4.09
C ASN A 816 -32.04 14.30 2.90
N GLY A 817 -31.72 13.15 2.31
CA GLY A 817 -32.35 12.59 1.11
C GLY A 817 -31.72 13.04 -0.20
N THR A 818 -30.83 14.05 -0.18
CA THR A 818 -30.16 14.59 -1.38
C THR A 818 -28.62 14.57 -1.26
N ALA A 819 -28.06 14.77 -0.07
CA ALA A 819 -26.65 14.61 0.29
C ALA A 819 -26.48 13.93 1.66
N THR A 820 -25.28 13.40 1.86
CA THR A 820 -24.83 12.90 3.15
C THR A 820 -23.63 13.70 3.65
N ALA A 821 -23.50 13.75 4.97
CA ALA A 821 -22.26 14.12 5.63
C ALA A 821 -21.91 13.11 6.70
N THR A 822 -20.62 12.98 6.97
CA THR A 822 -20.10 12.07 7.97
C THR A 822 -19.24 12.80 8.98
N GLN A 823 -19.29 12.34 10.23
CA GLN A 823 -18.37 12.73 11.28
C GLN A 823 -17.95 11.48 12.01
N SER A 824 -16.64 11.35 12.24
CA SER A 824 -16.08 10.23 12.98
C SER A 824 -15.44 10.67 14.29
N PHE A 825 -15.40 9.76 15.24
CA PHE A 825 -14.58 9.85 16.45
C PHE A 825 -14.01 8.45 16.76
N ILE A 826 -12.86 8.40 17.41
CA ILE A 826 -12.22 7.17 17.83
C ILE A 826 -12.82 6.76 19.19
N LEU A 827 -13.30 5.52 19.28
CA LEU A 827 -13.60 4.86 20.53
C LEU A 827 -12.47 3.91 20.89
N THR A 828 -11.74 4.23 21.95
CA THR A 828 -10.74 3.34 22.55
C THR A 828 -11.38 2.56 23.68
N VAL A 829 -11.47 1.24 23.53
CA VAL A 829 -11.93 0.32 24.56
C VAL A 829 -10.72 -0.26 25.25
N THR A 830 -10.41 0.26 26.43
CA THR A 830 -9.30 -0.28 27.22
C THR A 830 -9.71 -1.61 27.81
N GLU A 831 -8.78 -2.55 27.96
CA GLU A 831 -9.05 -3.76 28.74
C GLU A 831 -9.58 -3.35 30.12
N ASN A 832 -10.69 -3.96 30.51
CA ASN A 832 -11.20 -3.79 31.86
C ASN A 832 -10.41 -4.74 32.75
N PHE A 833 -9.17 -4.37 33.01
CA PHE A 833 -8.56 -4.79 34.26
C PHE A 833 -9.29 -4.00 35.33
N LEU A 834 -10.15 -4.69 36.10
CA LEU A 834 -10.49 -4.19 37.42
C LEU A 834 -9.16 -4.02 38.16
N SER A 835 -8.64 -2.80 38.21
CA SER A 835 -7.64 -2.48 39.21
C SER A 835 -8.37 -2.52 40.54
N TRP A 836 -7.97 -3.43 41.41
CA TRP A 836 -8.40 -3.52 42.81
C TRP A 836 -8.40 -2.14 43.52
N ALA A 837 -7.53 -1.22 43.08
CA ALA A 837 -7.36 0.11 43.65
C ALA A 837 -8.60 1.03 43.59
N THR A 838 -9.48 0.89 42.61
CA THR A 838 -10.59 1.86 42.41
C THR A 838 -11.79 1.58 43.32
N ALA A 839 -11.87 0.40 43.95
CA ALA A 839 -12.89 0.12 44.96
C ALA A 839 -12.59 0.77 46.33
N ASN A 840 -11.34 1.18 46.60
CA ASN A 840 -10.89 1.52 47.96
C ASN A 840 -10.04 2.79 48.11
N SER A 841 -9.86 3.61 47.07
CA SER A 841 -9.27 4.97 47.18
C SER A 841 -7.89 5.03 47.87
N VAL A 842 -6.85 4.37 47.32
CA VAL A 842 -5.45 4.57 47.78
C VAL A 842 -4.48 4.66 46.59
N SER A 843 -3.52 5.58 46.67
CA SER A 843 -2.60 6.01 45.59
C SER A 843 -1.12 5.64 45.85
N GLY A 844 -0.47 4.99 44.85
CA GLY A 844 1.00 4.91 44.61
C GLY A 844 1.73 3.69 45.20
N GLY A 845 2.65 2.97 44.53
CA GLY A 845 3.20 2.96 43.17
C GLY A 845 4.17 1.76 43.02
N ALA A 846 4.33 1.24 41.80
CA ALA A 846 4.88 -0.07 41.43
C ALA A 846 6.14 0.02 40.52
N ASN A 847 7.06 -0.95 40.61
CA ASN A 847 8.07 -1.23 39.58
C ASN A 847 7.46 -2.07 38.45
N ASP A 848 7.93 -1.91 37.22
CA ASP A 848 7.09 -1.91 36.04
C ASP A 848 7.53 -2.83 34.89
N ASP A 849 8.48 -3.75 35.10
CA ASP A 849 8.80 -4.85 34.16
C ASP A 849 9.52 -6.00 34.89
N SER A 850 8.77 -6.98 35.37
CA SER A 850 9.28 -8.05 36.24
C SER A 850 9.73 -9.31 35.48
N ASN A 851 9.42 -9.43 34.18
CA ASN A 851 9.87 -10.56 33.35
C ASN A 851 10.87 -10.16 32.25
N GLY A 852 11.24 -8.87 32.17
CA GLY A 852 12.37 -8.39 31.39
C GLY A 852 12.14 -8.41 29.88
N ASN A 853 10.89 -8.33 29.45
CA ASN A 853 10.51 -8.32 28.04
C ASN A 853 10.37 -6.89 27.45
N GLY A 854 10.52 -5.85 28.27
CA GLY A 854 10.40 -4.44 27.87
C GLY A 854 8.96 -3.93 27.75
N VAL A 855 7.96 -4.72 28.13
CA VAL A 855 6.52 -4.42 27.99
C VAL A 855 5.78 -4.67 29.31
N LYS A 856 5.28 -3.58 29.91
CA LYS A 856 4.56 -3.58 31.19
C LYS A 856 3.18 -4.24 31.04
N ASN A 857 2.94 -5.42 31.64
CA ASN A 857 1.64 -6.09 31.58
C ASN A 857 1.18 -6.73 32.91
N LEU A 858 -0.10 -7.12 32.99
CA LEU A 858 -0.80 -7.44 34.24
C LEU A 858 -0.40 -8.79 34.89
N ILE A 859 0.44 -9.61 34.26
CA ILE A 859 0.87 -10.92 34.78
C ILE A 859 1.96 -10.78 35.86
N GLU A 860 2.53 -9.59 36.01
CA GLU A 860 3.74 -9.34 36.81
C GLU A 860 3.50 -8.74 38.21
N TYR A 861 2.24 -8.62 38.62
CA TYR A 861 1.87 -8.12 39.95
C TYR A 861 1.42 -9.23 40.88
N ALA A 862 2.35 -9.81 41.64
CA ALA A 862 2.01 -10.57 42.83
C ALA A 862 2.76 -10.01 44.04
N LEU A 863 2.21 -8.95 44.65
CA LEU A 863 2.45 -8.70 46.07
C LEU A 863 1.13 -8.58 46.82
N ALA A 864 1.12 -9.24 47.97
CA ALA A 864 0.00 -9.33 48.87
C ALA A 864 -0.39 -7.94 49.42
N ASP A 865 -1.47 -7.40 48.89
CA ASP A 865 -2.67 -7.12 49.68
C ASP A 865 -3.87 -7.05 48.74
N GLY A 866 -4.71 -8.10 48.81
CA GLY A 866 -6.05 -8.06 48.23
C GLY A 866 -6.23 -8.62 46.82
N ALA A 867 -6.63 -9.91 46.78
CA ALA A 867 -7.31 -10.66 45.70
C ALA A 867 -6.71 -10.54 44.27
N ALA A 868 -6.19 -11.60 43.64
CA ALA A 868 -6.67 -12.97 43.72
C ALA A 868 -5.67 -13.98 43.11
N HIS A 869 -4.49 -14.19 43.69
CA HIS A 869 -3.67 -15.39 43.36
C HIS A 869 -2.92 -16.01 44.56
N GLY A 870 -2.92 -15.38 45.75
CA GLY A 870 -2.46 -15.97 47.01
C GLY A 870 -3.20 -15.39 48.23
N LEU A 871 -3.58 -16.22 49.19
CA LEU A 871 -4.27 -15.86 50.43
C LEU A 871 -3.27 -15.87 51.59
N LEU A 872 -3.01 -14.72 52.21
CA LEU A 872 -2.23 -14.62 53.44
C LEU A 872 -3.17 -14.66 54.65
N ASP A 873 -3.09 -15.70 55.47
CA ASP A 873 -3.81 -15.85 56.74
C ASP A 873 -2.82 -15.95 57.91
N GLY A 874 -2.82 -14.91 58.75
CA GLY A 874 -1.81 -14.69 59.78
C GLY A 874 -0.40 -14.67 59.18
N ASP A 875 0.35 -15.73 59.46
CA ASP A 875 1.73 -15.90 59.03
C ASP A 875 1.88 -16.82 57.82
N THR A 876 0.77 -17.33 57.28
CA THR A 876 0.77 -18.35 56.22
C THR A 876 0.23 -17.80 54.91
N LEU A 877 1.07 -17.79 53.88
CA LEU A 877 0.69 -17.43 52.51
C LEU A 877 0.35 -18.69 51.73
N THR A 878 -0.83 -18.76 51.14
CA THR A 878 -1.36 -19.93 50.42
C THR A 878 -1.69 -19.59 48.98
N PHE A 879 -1.12 -20.32 48.03
CA PHE A 879 -1.42 -20.22 46.60
C PHE A 879 -2.32 -21.37 46.17
N THR A 880 -3.41 -21.06 45.45
CA THR A 880 -4.30 -22.08 44.88
C THR A 880 -3.78 -22.52 43.52
N LYS A 881 -3.56 -23.83 43.34
CA LYS A 881 -3.19 -24.41 42.06
C LYS A 881 -4.40 -24.39 41.14
N ARG A 882 -4.23 -23.95 39.88
CA ARG A 882 -5.27 -24.12 38.87
C ARG A 882 -5.38 -25.60 38.51
N SER A 883 -6.60 -26.12 38.43
CA SER A 883 -6.86 -27.36 37.71
C SER A 883 -6.67 -27.08 36.22
N ALA A 884 -5.58 -27.61 35.65
CA ALA A 884 -5.23 -27.41 34.25
C ALA A 884 -5.78 -28.57 33.36
N PRO A 885 -6.01 -28.31 32.06
CA PRO A 885 -6.20 -29.33 31.02
C PRO A 885 -4.87 -29.98 30.56
N PHE A 886 -3.75 -29.61 31.18
CA PHE A 886 -2.42 -30.18 30.97
C PHE A 886 -2.20 -31.33 31.98
N GLY A 887 -1.64 -32.45 31.51
CA GLY A 887 -1.52 -33.72 32.26
C GLY A 887 -0.95 -33.62 33.68
N ALA A 888 -1.17 -34.67 34.46
CA ALA A 888 -1.10 -34.71 35.93
C ALA A 888 0.29 -34.46 36.61
N ASP A 889 1.31 -33.98 35.89
CA ASP A 889 2.72 -34.02 36.34
C ASP A 889 3.39 -32.64 36.49
N LEU A 890 2.67 -31.62 36.97
CA LEU A 890 3.28 -30.31 37.32
C LEU A 890 3.74 -30.31 38.79
N THR A 891 5.02 -29.98 39.02
CA THR A 891 5.56 -29.75 40.37
C THR A 891 5.60 -28.25 40.67
N TYR A 892 5.36 -27.85 41.91
CA TYR A 892 5.28 -26.43 42.33
C TYR A 892 6.27 -26.17 43.46
N ALA A 893 6.82 -24.96 43.50
CA ALA A 893 7.67 -24.48 44.58
C ALA A 893 7.35 -23.01 44.91
N ILE A 894 7.64 -22.58 46.14
CA ILE A 894 7.58 -21.17 46.54
C ILE A 894 9.01 -20.63 46.58
N GLU A 895 9.25 -19.50 45.93
CA GLU A 895 10.52 -18.78 46.05
C GLU A 895 10.34 -17.55 46.93
N ILE A 896 11.37 -17.23 47.72
CA ILE A 896 11.40 -16.08 48.62
C ILE A 896 12.63 -15.22 48.33
N SER A 897 12.49 -13.91 48.54
CA SER A 897 13.58 -12.94 48.48
C SER A 897 13.54 -12.00 49.69
N SER A 898 14.71 -11.47 50.05
CA SER A 898 14.86 -10.45 51.09
C SER A 898 14.91 -9.01 50.57
N ASP A 899 15.02 -8.80 49.25
CA ASP A 899 15.07 -7.50 48.56
C ASP A 899 14.51 -7.57 47.11
N LEU A 900 14.10 -6.44 46.51
CA LEU A 900 13.61 -6.32 45.11
C LEU A 900 14.44 -5.32 44.28
N GLY A 901 15.73 -5.59 44.10
CA GLY A 901 16.66 -4.77 43.33
C GLY A 901 17.06 -5.38 41.97
N THR A 902 17.64 -4.58 41.08
CA THR A 902 18.17 -5.06 39.79
C THR A 902 19.38 -5.98 40.00
N GLY A 903 19.12 -7.28 40.18
CA GLY A 903 20.13 -8.33 40.40
C GLY A 903 19.71 -9.47 41.35
N ASP A 904 18.43 -9.66 41.62
CA ASP A 904 17.95 -10.48 42.75
C ASP A 904 18.22 -12.00 42.67
N GLU A 905 18.79 -12.56 43.74
CA GLU A 905 18.84 -14.01 43.99
C GLU A 905 17.54 -14.48 44.67
N TRP A 906 16.63 -15.08 43.90
CA TRP A 906 15.46 -15.78 44.41
C TRP A 906 15.84 -17.19 44.85
N THR A 907 15.44 -17.59 46.06
CA THR A 907 15.73 -18.93 46.59
C THR A 907 14.45 -19.71 46.82
N VAL A 908 14.46 -21.01 46.49
CA VAL A 908 13.33 -21.90 46.80
C VAL A 908 13.24 -22.06 48.31
N ALA A 909 12.07 -21.76 48.88
CA ALA A 909 11.82 -21.92 50.30
C ALA A 909 11.74 -23.41 50.66
N GLU A 910 12.69 -23.88 51.47
CA GLU A 910 12.75 -25.28 51.91
C GLU A 910 12.09 -25.51 53.28
N THR A 911 11.84 -24.45 54.05
CA THR A 911 11.28 -24.52 55.41
C THR A 911 9.98 -23.74 55.51
N GLY A 912 9.02 -24.29 56.27
CA GLY A 912 7.69 -23.69 56.43
C GLY A 912 6.74 -23.88 55.24
N VAL A 913 7.15 -24.61 54.19
CA VAL A 913 6.30 -24.91 53.02
C VAL A 913 5.46 -26.16 53.24
N THR A 914 4.17 -26.08 52.96
CA THR A 914 3.23 -27.19 52.93
C THR A 914 2.54 -27.26 51.58
N GLN A 915 2.39 -28.47 51.04
CA GLN A 915 1.82 -28.67 49.71
C GLN A 915 0.77 -29.77 49.74
N ASP A 916 -0.39 -29.50 49.15
CA ASP A 916 -1.44 -30.50 48.91
C ASP A 916 -1.82 -30.58 47.43
N ALA A 917 -2.86 -31.33 47.07
CA ALA A 917 -3.26 -31.52 45.67
C ALA A 917 -3.76 -30.23 44.99
N ALA A 918 -4.34 -29.29 45.75
CA ALA A 918 -5.03 -28.11 45.22
C ALA A 918 -4.32 -26.78 45.54
N SER A 919 -3.30 -26.80 46.39
CA SER A 919 -2.64 -25.61 46.91
C SER A 919 -1.19 -25.86 47.33
N ILE A 920 -0.45 -24.77 47.52
CA ILE A 920 0.87 -24.75 48.14
C ILE A 920 0.97 -23.51 49.01
N SER A 921 1.47 -23.67 50.23
CA SER A 921 1.53 -22.62 51.24
C SER A 921 2.91 -22.50 51.84
N ILE A 922 3.23 -21.33 52.39
CA ILE A 922 4.42 -21.07 53.20
C ILE A 922 4.02 -20.33 54.48
N THR A 923 4.46 -20.83 55.64
CA THR A 923 4.30 -20.15 56.93
C THR A 923 5.59 -19.46 57.35
N PHE A 924 5.56 -18.14 57.43
CA PHE A 924 6.70 -17.30 57.81
C PHE A 924 6.83 -17.17 59.33
N THR A 925 8.04 -17.32 59.87
CA THR A 925 8.27 -17.05 61.30
C THR A 925 7.93 -15.58 61.65
N PRO A 926 7.18 -15.32 62.73
CA PRO A 926 6.90 -13.97 63.24
C PRO A 926 8.15 -13.10 63.34
N GLY A 927 8.16 -11.96 62.63
CA GLY A 927 9.25 -10.98 62.67
C GLY A 927 10.46 -11.25 61.76
N SER A 928 10.43 -12.29 60.91
CA SER A 928 11.50 -12.56 59.93
C SER A 928 11.50 -11.55 58.75
N PRO A 929 12.68 -11.08 58.29
CA PRO A 929 12.78 -10.19 57.11
C PRO A 929 12.33 -10.84 55.79
N GLN A 930 12.15 -12.17 55.76
CA GLN A 930 11.65 -12.92 54.60
C GLN A 930 10.17 -12.71 54.28
N ARG A 931 9.44 -11.91 55.08
CA ARG A 931 8.03 -11.58 54.83
C ARG A 931 7.78 -10.64 53.66
N ARG A 932 8.83 -10.10 53.05
CA ARG A 932 8.66 -9.00 52.11
C ARG A 932 8.31 -9.49 50.71
N PHE A 933 8.92 -10.58 50.24
CA PHE A 933 8.78 -11.00 48.84
C PHE A 933 8.72 -12.53 48.73
N ALA A 934 7.59 -13.06 48.27
CA ALA A 934 7.38 -14.48 48.04
C ALA A 934 6.53 -14.70 46.77
N ARG A 935 6.90 -15.67 45.94
CA ARG A 935 6.24 -15.98 44.67
C ARG A 935 6.08 -17.48 44.43
N LEU A 936 5.09 -17.85 43.61
CA LEU A 936 4.87 -19.21 43.15
C LEU A 936 5.70 -19.49 41.88
N LYS A 937 6.42 -20.61 41.85
CA LYS A 937 7.16 -21.12 40.69
C LYS A 937 6.64 -22.50 40.28
N VAL A 938 6.46 -22.71 38.99
CA VAL A 938 6.16 -24.03 38.41
C VAL A 938 7.48 -24.68 38.00
N LEU A 939 7.74 -25.88 38.51
CA LEU A 939 8.89 -26.70 38.15
C LEU A 939 8.43 -27.76 37.15
N GLN A 940 8.88 -27.63 35.91
CA GLN A 940 8.73 -28.69 34.90
C GLN A 940 9.71 -29.81 35.29
N ASN A 941 9.24 -31.06 35.44
CA ASN A 941 10.19 -32.18 35.53
C ASN A 941 10.89 -32.30 34.16
N PRO A 942 12.22 -32.55 34.14
CA PRO A 942 12.98 -32.67 32.91
C PRO A 942 12.53 -33.85 32.03
#